data_AF-A0A163LF80-F1
#
_entry.id   AF-A0A163LF80-F1
#
_cell.length_a   1.000
_cell.length_b   1.000
_cell.length_c   1.000
_cell.angle_alpha   90.00
_cell.angle_beta   90.00
_cell.angle_gamma   90.00
#
_symmetry.space_group_name_H-M   'P 1'
#
loop_
_entity.id
_entity.type
_entity.pdbx_description
1 polymer ?
#
loop_
_entity_poly.entity_id
_entity_poly.type
_entity_poly.pdbx_seq_one_letter_code
_entity_poly.pdbx_strand_id
1 'polypeptide(L)'
;MVNEQPDPGTAVAGGTMTYGVQVLVPSLDPTKTAARGGSGGEAFAAVYDVLMSYDTASGEFEPKLAESLETADDGATWTLKLRDGVKFSDGTTLDANAVIASIDRYNAGKGNGAELWLASVESAQASGPTTVEFKLKTPWMRFPSMLALGHGMIVAPSSQQGDKFTAIGAGPFTEDVFTPSVERIFKANPSYYGGAPKLDKLRMVALNGPQANLESLNSGQLDVAYIRGLTSAINSAKSAGYPGYIDVLNAGSAEIINNREGRPGSDVRVRQAIGYALDTTLIDQRVENGEGLPGSELFGPTSQWHVDTPGIAYDPEKSKELLNQAKADGYDGSLDYVVLSEPKDHAIGLAVQSLLQAVGFEVNLILANNAGDIVQNVYVKHDFDLAHAGIGMYESILDLGLFSTTNSTSMANTAGYANPAMDQLIADLQQAKDNSSTLAIIGKIQTLWNETVPSAPIGGLTSFWAWQKNVHGVVPTATGIMLFDQAWMGANVGATARTDGGHMTVFAVGIELDGEGTHPAAWRRSSHRPDQLLTGKAVRDRVAAAENAGFTFATFDDSILPPSGDVVGRIDAVSRASYVAATTSTIGLVPVVGTTYAEPFHTSSQLATLDYSSRGRGGWLAVPVEDDAAARAWGRAPVTTESARQQEQRDSVTVVTDLWDSWEDDAVVRDYLSGRFLERDRLHYVNFEGDTFSVKGPAIVPRPPQGQLVVFGRYGEIDPRQPDVVLVSGDSMETIAQSAAKARDEGASLVFAEVDVAFDTPNLSAAQRRTELNSYGNAVVTGRLLLAADPGEAAVVLKELAGHLDGVHFHPLVIDEDLPVLAKFVLPALSKAGLTRRPVPGSTLRGNLGLQRPANRFVHSS
;
A
#
# COMPACT_ATOMS: atom_id res chain seq x y z
N MET A 1 -6.12 5.38 22.64
CA MET A 1 -4.93 4.53 22.41
C MET A 1 -5.30 3.06 22.49
N VAL A 2 -4.53 2.17 21.85
CA VAL A 2 -4.69 0.71 21.87
C VAL A 2 -3.34 0.05 22.11
N ASN A 3 -3.30 -1.03 22.91
CA ASN A 3 -2.08 -1.81 23.20
C ASN A 3 -0.89 -0.92 23.60
N GLU A 4 -1.09 -0.03 24.58
CA GLU A 4 -0.10 0.97 25.00
C GLU A 4 1.27 0.35 25.34
N GLN A 5 2.34 1.09 25.01
CA GLN A 5 3.73 0.71 25.27
C GLN A 5 4.23 1.44 26.53
N PRO A 6 4.30 0.78 27.70
CA PRO A 6 4.56 1.45 28.97
C PRO A 6 6.04 1.80 29.24
N ASP A 7 7.00 1.24 28.49
CA ASP A 7 8.42 1.59 28.56
C ASP A 7 8.96 1.82 27.15
N PRO A 8 9.20 3.08 26.75
CA PRO A 8 9.72 3.37 25.42
C PRO A 8 11.20 2.99 25.29
N GLY A 9 11.94 2.72 26.37
CA GLY A 9 13.39 2.55 26.31
C GLY A 9 14.13 3.88 26.05
N THR A 10 15.41 3.81 25.67
CA THR A 10 16.23 5.00 25.40
C THR A 10 16.15 5.40 23.93
N ALA A 11 15.81 6.66 23.66
CA ALA A 11 15.69 7.18 22.30
C ALA A 11 17.02 7.07 21.53
N VAL A 12 16.95 6.47 20.33
CA VAL A 12 18.08 6.31 19.41
C VAL A 12 17.89 7.23 18.22
N ALA A 13 18.94 7.96 17.83
CA ALA A 13 18.94 8.78 16.62
C ALA A 13 19.37 7.95 15.41
N GLY A 14 18.79 8.27 14.25
CA GLY A 14 19.05 7.66 12.96
C GLY A 14 17.85 6.93 12.38
N GLY A 15 18.04 6.39 11.17
CA GLY A 15 17.10 5.47 10.53
C GLY A 15 15.99 6.14 9.73
N THR A 16 15.24 5.31 9.01
CA THR A 16 14.08 5.73 8.21
C THR A 16 12.84 5.05 8.74
N MET A 17 11.82 5.84 9.07
CA MET A 17 10.49 5.31 9.40
C MET A 17 9.62 5.28 8.14
N THR A 18 9.01 4.14 7.85
CA THR A 18 8.09 3.95 6.73
C THR A 18 6.63 3.98 7.21
N TYR A 19 5.85 4.92 6.69
CA TYR A 19 4.45 5.12 7.03
C TYR A 19 3.56 4.84 5.80
N GLY A 20 2.65 3.87 5.92
CA GLY A 20 1.60 3.60 4.95
C GLY A 20 0.45 4.59 5.10
N VAL A 21 0.33 5.52 4.14
CA VAL A 21 -0.70 6.56 4.11
C VAL A 21 -1.85 6.18 3.17
N GLN A 22 -3.01 6.84 3.31
CA GLN A 22 -4.13 6.66 2.40
C GLN A 22 -3.82 7.16 0.99
N VAL A 23 -3.18 8.33 0.90
CA VAL A 23 -2.91 9.04 -0.34
C VAL A 23 -1.61 9.82 -0.23
N LEU A 24 -0.82 9.81 -1.31
CA LEU A 24 0.32 10.71 -1.46
C LEU A 24 -0.19 12.03 -2.06
N VAL A 25 -0.21 13.10 -1.27
CA VAL A 25 -0.77 14.39 -1.71
C VAL A 25 0.04 14.96 -2.88
N PRO A 26 -0.58 15.30 -4.04
CA PRO A 26 0.18 15.76 -5.22
C PRO A 26 0.97 17.05 -5.00
N SER A 27 0.51 17.89 -4.07
CA SER A 27 1.13 19.15 -3.69
C SER A 27 1.13 19.31 -2.17
N LEU A 28 2.17 19.95 -1.63
CA LEU A 28 2.26 20.34 -0.23
C LEU A 28 1.81 21.79 0.00
N ASP A 29 1.01 22.37 -0.91
CA ASP A 29 0.34 23.66 -0.68
C ASP A 29 -0.95 23.46 0.14
N PRO A 30 -1.03 23.95 1.40
CA PRO A 30 -2.20 23.76 2.26
C PRO A 30 -3.50 24.32 1.66
N THR A 31 -3.43 25.24 0.68
CA THR A 31 -4.63 25.77 0.01
C THR A 31 -5.30 24.77 -0.95
N LYS A 32 -4.59 23.70 -1.33
CA LYS A 32 -5.05 22.75 -2.36
C LYS A 32 -5.62 21.47 -1.79
N THR A 33 -5.35 21.16 -0.52
CA THR A 33 -5.79 19.91 0.12
C THR A 33 -6.05 20.17 1.59
N ALA A 34 -7.18 19.64 2.09
CA ALA A 34 -7.47 19.73 3.51
C ALA A 34 -6.44 18.92 4.31
N ALA A 35 -5.77 19.58 5.27
CA ALA A 35 -4.83 18.93 6.16
C ALA A 35 -5.57 18.07 7.19
N ARG A 36 -5.75 16.78 6.89
CA ARG A 36 -6.36 15.75 7.76
C ARG A 36 -5.64 14.43 7.54
N GLY A 37 -5.57 13.53 8.52
CA GLY A 37 -4.81 12.27 8.40
C GLY A 37 -5.21 11.44 7.18
N GLY A 38 -6.51 11.23 6.97
CA GLY A 38 -7.03 10.51 5.80
C GLY A 38 -6.78 11.19 4.44
N SER A 39 -6.32 12.45 4.43
CA SER A 39 -6.04 13.26 3.24
C SER A 39 -4.56 13.66 3.14
N GLY A 40 -3.67 13.04 3.93
CA GLY A 40 -2.22 13.29 3.93
C GLY A 40 -1.78 14.50 4.77
N GLY A 41 -2.57 14.88 5.79
CA GLY A 41 -2.26 15.95 6.75
C GLY A 41 -0.90 15.80 7.44
N GLU A 42 -0.41 14.58 7.58
CA GLU A 42 0.88 14.24 8.19
C GLU A 42 2.04 14.71 7.33
N ALA A 43 1.89 14.70 6.00
CA ALA A 43 2.88 15.24 5.07
C ALA A 43 3.01 16.75 5.23
N PHE A 44 1.89 17.45 5.46
CA PHE A 44 1.90 18.88 5.76
C PHE A 44 2.52 19.15 7.13
N ALA A 45 2.10 18.44 8.17
CA ALA A 45 2.63 18.60 9.52
C ALA A 45 4.13 18.29 9.61
N ALA A 46 4.65 17.35 8.81
CA ALA A 46 6.07 17.08 8.71
C ALA A 46 6.86 18.31 8.24
N VAL A 47 6.32 19.13 7.33
CA VAL A 47 7.00 20.31 6.76
C VAL A 47 6.70 21.60 7.51
N TYR A 48 5.46 21.79 7.95
CA TYR A 48 4.99 23.05 8.52
C TYR A 48 4.88 23.04 10.05
N ASP A 49 4.72 21.88 10.68
CA ASP A 49 4.17 21.73 12.04
C ASP A 49 2.82 22.50 12.18
N VAL A 50 2.28 22.61 13.39
CA VAL A 50 1.02 23.31 13.67
C VAL A 50 1.18 24.31 14.81
N LEU A 51 0.47 25.45 14.75
CA LEU A 51 0.46 26.43 15.85
C LEU A 51 -0.10 25.83 17.14
N MET A 52 -1.24 25.16 17.02
CA MET A 52 -1.92 24.44 18.10
C MET A 52 -1.99 22.95 17.74
N SER A 53 -1.95 22.07 18.73
CA SER A 53 -2.13 20.63 18.57
C SER A 53 -3.33 20.18 19.40
N TYR A 54 -4.09 19.21 18.91
CA TYR A 54 -5.14 18.57 19.70
C TYR A 54 -4.55 17.40 20.50
N ASP A 55 -4.69 17.43 21.81
CA ASP A 55 -4.34 16.31 22.66
C ASP A 55 -5.52 15.34 22.72
N THR A 56 -5.33 14.16 22.11
CA THR A 56 -6.35 13.11 22.07
C THR A 56 -6.64 12.47 23.43
N ALA A 57 -5.78 12.67 24.44
CA ALA A 57 -5.99 12.17 25.79
C ALA A 57 -6.88 13.09 26.64
N SER A 58 -6.58 14.39 26.66
CA SER A 58 -7.39 15.39 27.39
C SER A 58 -8.62 15.85 26.61
N GLY A 59 -8.59 15.78 25.27
CA GLY A 59 -9.62 16.30 24.39
C GLY A 59 -9.52 17.81 24.15
N GLU A 60 -8.38 18.43 24.48
CA GLU A 60 -8.17 19.88 24.43
C GLU A 60 -7.12 20.29 23.38
N PHE A 61 -7.12 21.58 23.02
CA PHE A 61 -6.11 22.16 22.13
C PHE A 61 -4.98 22.82 22.93
N GLU A 62 -3.74 22.41 22.65
CA GLU A 62 -2.54 22.86 23.36
C GLU A 62 -1.54 23.56 22.41
N PRO A 63 -0.74 24.52 22.90
CA PRO A 63 0.30 25.17 22.10
C PRO A 63 1.38 24.20 21.60
N LYS A 64 1.72 24.27 20.31
CA LYS A 64 2.81 23.49 19.68
C LYS A 64 3.90 24.43 19.16
N LEU A 65 3.83 24.93 17.91
CA LEU A 65 4.69 26.02 17.44
C LEU A 65 4.46 27.32 18.23
N ALA A 66 3.23 27.52 18.73
CA ALA A 66 2.93 28.56 19.68
C ALA A 66 3.55 28.26 21.06
N GLU A 67 3.94 29.31 21.78
CA GLU A 67 4.25 29.24 23.21
C GLU A 67 2.97 29.25 24.04
N SER A 68 2.01 30.11 23.68
CA SER A 68 0.69 30.18 24.33
C SER A 68 -0.38 30.71 23.39
N LEU A 69 -1.64 30.39 23.72
CA LEU A 69 -2.84 30.97 23.11
C LEU A 69 -3.85 31.24 24.23
N GLU A 70 -4.13 32.51 24.49
CA GLU A 70 -4.92 32.95 25.65
C GLU A 70 -6.11 33.80 25.23
N THR A 71 -7.22 33.70 25.96
CA THR A 71 -8.38 34.59 25.83
C THR A 71 -8.81 35.09 27.21
N ALA A 72 -9.25 36.35 27.30
CA ALA A 72 -9.67 37.02 28.53
C ALA A 72 -11.12 37.51 28.48
N ASP A 73 -11.82 37.29 27.37
CA ASP A 73 -13.12 37.88 27.04
C ASP A 73 -14.08 36.82 26.46
N ASP A 74 -14.09 35.64 27.08
CA ASP A 74 -14.93 34.48 26.70
C ASP A 74 -14.78 34.10 25.20
N GLY A 75 -13.57 34.22 24.66
CA GLY A 75 -13.25 33.81 23.29
C GLY A 75 -13.57 34.84 22.21
N ALA A 76 -13.78 36.11 22.55
CA ALA A 76 -13.94 37.18 21.56
C ALA A 76 -12.60 37.71 21.03
N THR A 77 -11.54 37.64 21.83
CA THR A 77 -10.17 38.03 21.51
C THR A 77 -9.21 36.93 21.96
N TRP A 78 -8.31 36.53 21.07
CA TRP A 78 -7.29 35.52 21.31
C TRP A 78 -5.90 36.09 21.07
N THR A 79 -5.02 35.97 22.06
CA THR A 79 -3.62 36.37 21.95
C THR A 79 -2.75 35.14 21.78
N LEU A 80 -2.16 35.00 20.59
CA LEU A 80 -1.18 33.97 20.27
C LEU A 80 0.23 34.54 20.51
N LYS A 81 1.03 33.83 21.31
CA LYS A 81 2.46 34.10 21.46
C LYS A 81 3.26 32.98 20.79
N LEU A 82 4.16 33.35 19.89
CA LEU A 82 5.09 32.45 19.22
C LEU A 82 6.30 32.17 20.11
N ARG A 83 6.88 30.98 19.97
CA ARG A 83 8.16 30.65 20.60
C ARG A 83 9.28 31.54 20.06
N ASP A 84 10.21 31.91 20.93
CA ASP A 84 11.35 32.73 20.54
C ASP A 84 12.30 32.00 19.59
N GLY A 85 12.72 32.68 18.53
CA GLY A 85 13.79 32.23 17.65
C GLY A 85 13.43 31.16 16.63
N VAL A 86 12.14 30.84 16.43
CA VAL A 86 11.69 29.86 15.42
C VAL A 86 12.09 30.32 14.00
N LYS A 87 12.62 29.37 13.23
CA LYS A 87 13.07 29.58 11.84
C LYS A 87 12.32 28.66 10.89
N PHE A 88 12.03 29.18 9.71
CA PHE A 88 11.68 28.36 8.56
C PHE A 88 12.91 27.57 8.08
N SER A 89 12.65 26.50 7.32
CA SER A 89 13.69 25.64 6.73
C SER A 89 14.63 26.37 5.75
N ASP A 90 14.26 27.55 5.25
CA ASP A 90 15.13 28.42 4.45
C ASP A 90 15.99 29.39 5.28
N GLY A 91 15.88 29.34 6.61
CA GLY A 91 16.61 30.17 7.57
C GLY A 91 15.95 31.51 7.91
N THR A 92 14.85 31.88 7.24
CA THR A 92 14.08 33.09 7.59
C THR A 92 13.34 32.91 8.92
N THR A 93 13.02 34.02 9.60
CA THR A 93 12.33 33.98 10.91
C THR A 93 10.84 33.75 10.73
N LEU A 94 10.26 32.86 11.54
CA LEU A 94 8.81 32.79 11.72
C LEU A 94 8.42 33.81 12.79
N ASP A 95 7.89 34.96 12.34
CA ASP A 95 7.42 36.05 13.20
C ASP A 95 5.90 36.25 13.07
N ALA A 96 5.34 37.17 13.85
CA ALA A 96 3.91 37.48 13.84
C ALA A 96 3.39 37.92 12.46
N ASN A 97 4.20 38.62 11.68
CA ASN A 97 3.81 39.05 10.32
C ASN A 97 3.78 37.87 9.35
N ALA A 98 4.71 36.92 9.47
CA ALA A 98 4.71 35.69 8.69
C ALA A 98 3.45 34.84 8.97
N VAL A 99 3.01 34.76 10.23
CA VAL A 99 1.75 34.10 10.60
C VAL A 99 0.57 34.74 9.89
N ILE A 100 0.43 36.07 10.00
CA ILE A 100 -0.67 36.82 9.39
C ILE A 100 -0.64 36.66 7.87
N ALA A 101 0.52 36.83 7.23
CA ALA A 101 0.67 36.68 5.78
C ALA A 101 0.32 35.26 5.30
N SER A 102 0.69 34.21 6.05
CA SER A 102 0.33 32.83 5.74
C SER A 102 -1.17 32.60 5.84
N ILE A 103 -1.82 33.10 6.89
CA ILE A 103 -3.27 33.01 7.09
C ILE A 103 -4.02 33.77 5.98
N ASP A 104 -3.58 34.98 5.64
CA ASP A 104 -4.16 35.78 4.56
C ASP A 104 -4.02 35.08 3.21
N ARG A 105 -2.84 34.49 2.92
CA ARG A 105 -2.64 33.64 1.74
C ARG A 105 -3.60 32.46 1.74
N TYR A 106 -3.74 31.77 2.87
CA TYR A 106 -4.60 30.60 2.99
C TYR A 106 -6.06 30.94 2.70
N ASN A 107 -6.55 32.05 3.26
CA ASN A 107 -7.90 32.56 3.04
C ASN A 107 -8.12 33.02 1.60
N ALA A 108 -7.19 33.80 1.03
CA ALA A 108 -7.27 34.26 -0.36
C ALA A 108 -7.23 33.09 -1.36
N GLY A 109 -6.48 32.03 -1.03
CA GLY A 109 -6.41 30.78 -1.78
C GLY A 109 -7.63 29.87 -1.63
N LYS A 110 -8.63 30.26 -0.83
CA LYS A 110 -9.82 29.46 -0.50
C LYS A 110 -9.48 28.10 0.11
N GLY A 111 -8.48 28.06 1.00
CA GLY A 111 -8.15 26.86 1.76
C GLY A 111 -9.33 26.35 2.59
N ASN A 112 -9.30 25.07 2.99
CA ASN A 112 -10.38 24.48 3.78
C ASN A 112 -10.61 25.26 5.09
N GLY A 113 -11.84 25.69 5.33
CA GLY A 113 -12.20 26.51 6.49
C GLY A 113 -12.01 28.02 6.32
N ALA A 114 -11.54 28.50 5.16
CA ALA A 114 -11.42 29.93 4.88
C ALA A 114 -12.76 30.69 4.97
N GLU A 115 -13.86 30.07 4.56
CA GLU A 115 -15.20 30.66 4.64
C GLU A 115 -15.64 30.90 6.08
N LEU A 116 -15.48 29.88 6.94
CA LEU A 116 -15.75 29.98 8.37
C LEU A 116 -14.84 31.03 9.03
N TRP A 117 -13.55 31.03 8.68
CA TRP A 117 -12.62 32.05 9.16
C TRP A 117 -13.06 33.46 8.78
N LEU A 118 -13.36 33.71 7.50
CA LEU A 118 -13.78 35.03 7.00
C LEU A 118 -15.14 35.45 7.56
N ALA A 119 -16.03 34.51 7.86
CA ALA A 119 -17.29 34.77 8.52
C ALA A 119 -17.07 35.20 9.98
N SER A 120 -16.18 34.55 10.71
CA SER A 120 -16.08 34.66 12.17
C SER A 120 -14.94 35.55 12.69
N VAL A 121 -13.86 35.77 11.93
CA VAL A 121 -12.70 36.58 12.35
C VAL A 121 -12.83 38.01 11.81
N GLU A 122 -12.75 39.01 12.69
CA GLU A 122 -12.77 40.43 12.35
C GLU A 122 -11.39 40.92 11.89
N SER A 123 -10.34 40.58 12.62
CA SER A 123 -8.96 40.94 12.27
C SER A 123 -7.92 40.04 12.93
N ALA A 124 -6.76 39.90 12.30
CA ALA A 124 -5.53 39.36 12.88
C ALA A 124 -4.44 40.45 12.81
N GLN A 125 -3.84 40.83 13.93
CA GLN A 125 -2.89 41.94 13.98
C GLN A 125 -1.66 41.57 14.80
N ALA A 126 -0.48 42.01 14.34
CA ALA A 126 0.75 41.84 15.10
C ALA A 126 0.81 42.93 16.18
N SER A 127 0.76 42.53 17.45
CA SER A 127 0.96 43.43 18.61
C SER A 127 2.42 43.44 19.09
N GLY A 128 3.28 42.65 18.45
CA GLY A 128 4.72 42.56 18.66
C GLY A 128 5.38 41.64 17.62
N PRO A 129 6.70 41.40 17.67
CA PRO A 129 7.38 40.52 16.72
C PRO A 129 6.97 39.05 16.85
N THR A 130 6.53 38.61 18.03
CA THR A 130 6.14 37.22 18.31
C THR A 130 4.70 37.11 18.80
N THR A 131 3.90 38.18 18.71
CA THR A 131 2.53 38.20 19.24
C THR A 131 1.53 38.57 18.16
N VAL A 132 0.52 37.72 17.98
CA VAL A 132 -0.62 37.95 17.10
C VAL A 132 -1.89 38.03 17.95
N GLU A 133 -2.66 39.09 17.78
CA GLU A 133 -3.99 39.23 18.36
C GLU A 133 -5.04 38.94 17.29
N PHE A 134 -5.93 37.98 17.57
CA PHE A 134 -7.10 37.68 16.76
C PHE A 134 -8.33 38.25 17.44
N LYS A 135 -9.08 39.08 16.73
CA LYS A 135 -10.37 39.60 17.17
C LYS A 135 -11.47 38.92 16.37
N LEU A 136 -12.45 38.33 17.05
CA LEU A 136 -13.55 37.60 16.44
C LEU A 136 -14.81 38.48 16.38
N LYS A 137 -15.61 38.30 15.33
CA LYS A 137 -16.93 38.96 15.19
C LYS A 137 -17.97 38.37 16.15
N THR A 138 -17.73 37.15 16.60
CA THR A 138 -18.59 36.42 17.53
C THR A 138 -17.69 35.60 18.45
N PRO A 139 -17.93 35.58 19.78
CA PRO A 139 -17.13 34.78 20.70
C PRO A 139 -17.13 33.30 20.31
N TRP A 140 -15.96 32.66 20.30
CA TRP A 140 -15.80 31.26 19.91
C TRP A 140 -14.72 30.57 20.74
N MET A 141 -15.15 29.80 21.75
CA MET A 141 -14.24 29.10 22.67
C MET A 141 -13.41 28.01 21.99
N ARG A 142 -13.92 27.39 20.92
CA ARG A 142 -13.23 26.35 20.14
C ARG A 142 -12.42 26.90 18.96
N PHE A 143 -12.20 28.21 18.89
CA PHE A 143 -11.32 28.84 17.90
C PHE A 143 -9.92 28.21 17.76
N PRO A 144 -9.26 27.70 18.83
CA PRO A 144 -7.98 27.00 18.70
C PRO A 144 -7.96 25.87 17.67
N SER A 145 -9.11 25.25 17.40
CA SER A 145 -9.24 24.21 16.36
C SER A 145 -8.84 24.65 14.96
N MET A 146 -9.05 25.93 14.60
CA MET A 146 -8.63 26.46 13.30
C MET A 146 -7.11 26.52 13.20
N LEU A 147 -6.43 26.82 14.31
CA LEU A 147 -4.97 26.93 14.39
C LEU A 147 -4.27 25.57 14.54
N ALA A 148 -5.02 24.48 14.57
CA ALA A 148 -4.49 23.11 14.55
C ALA A 148 -4.58 22.44 13.16
N LEU A 149 -5.11 23.14 12.17
CA LEU A 149 -5.25 22.68 10.78
C LEU A 149 -4.48 23.60 9.83
N GLY A 150 -4.98 23.79 8.60
CA GLY A 150 -4.32 24.57 7.56
C GLY A 150 -3.98 26.02 7.93
N HIS A 151 -4.79 26.71 8.75
CA HIS A 151 -4.46 28.06 9.24
C HIS A 151 -3.28 28.06 10.22
N GLY A 152 -3.06 26.95 10.92
CA GLY A 152 -1.94 26.73 11.83
C GLY A 152 -0.64 26.27 11.16
N MET A 153 -0.70 25.87 9.90
CA MET A 153 0.45 25.40 9.12
C MET A 153 1.09 26.59 8.41
N ILE A 154 2.06 27.22 9.08
CA ILE A 154 2.62 28.50 8.63
C ILE A 154 3.59 28.29 7.47
N VAL A 155 3.21 28.85 6.32
CA VAL A 155 3.96 28.81 5.07
C VAL A 155 4.87 30.04 5.00
N ALA A 156 6.17 29.83 4.74
CA ALA A 156 7.10 30.94 4.61
C ALA A 156 6.71 31.87 3.44
N PRO A 157 6.86 33.20 3.55
CA PRO A 157 6.56 34.12 2.44
C PRO A 157 7.33 33.82 1.14
N SER A 158 8.51 33.22 1.24
CA SER A 158 9.38 32.79 0.13
C SER A 158 8.86 31.56 -0.63
N SER A 159 7.84 30.87 -0.10
CA SER A 159 7.26 29.64 -0.68
C SER A 159 6.61 29.85 -2.04
N GLN A 160 6.19 31.08 -2.35
CA GLN A 160 5.53 31.42 -3.62
C GLN A 160 6.45 32.28 -4.50
N GLN A 161 6.85 31.75 -5.67
CA GLN A 161 7.66 32.47 -6.66
C GLN A 161 6.96 32.42 -8.02
N GLY A 162 6.24 33.50 -8.35
CA GLY A 162 5.32 33.48 -9.50
C GLY A 162 4.25 32.40 -9.31
N ASP A 163 4.06 31.53 -10.30
CA ASP A 163 3.11 30.41 -10.22
C ASP A 163 3.70 29.18 -9.50
N LYS A 164 5.01 29.16 -9.24
CA LYS A 164 5.68 28.01 -8.59
C LYS A 164 5.53 28.10 -7.07
N PHE A 165 4.97 27.03 -6.50
CA PHE A 165 4.95 26.81 -5.05
C PHE A 165 6.09 25.87 -4.63
N THR A 166 6.77 26.19 -3.53
CA THR A 166 7.77 25.34 -2.86
C THR A 166 7.40 25.23 -1.38
N ALA A 167 7.35 24.02 -0.84
CA ALA A 167 6.95 23.81 0.54
C ALA A 167 8.07 24.21 1.51
N ILE A 168 7.95 25.40 2.11
CA ILE A 168 8.90 25.92 3.10
C ILE A 168 8.13 26.23 4.38
N GLY A 169 8.35 25.41 5.39
CA GLY A 169 7.74 25.53 6.72
C GLY A 169 8.77 25.51 7.85
N ALA A 170 8.28 25.55 9.08
CA ALA A 170 9.07 25.48 10.32
C ALA A 170 8.96 24.12 11.02
N GLY A 171 8.57 23.07 10.27
CA GLY A 171 8.35 21.74 10.78
C GLY A 171 9.59 20.88 10.97
N PRO A 172 9.42 19.68 11.55
CA PRO A 172 10.51 18.78 11.90
C PRO A 172 11.23 18.18 10.69
N PHE A 173 10.63 18.16 9.50
CA PHE A 173 11.25 17.61 8.30
C PHE A 173 11.14 18.58 7.11
N THR A 174 11.93 18.32 6.06
CA THR A 174 11.84 19.00 4.76
C THR A 174 11.64 17.95 3.67
N GLU A 175 10.90 18.29 2.61
CA GLU A 175 10.73 17.38 1.47
C GLU A 175 12.10 17.10 0.81
N ASP A 176 12.39 15.82 0.59
CA ASP A 176 13.62 15.37 -0.07
C ASP A 176 13.33 14.85 -1.48
N VAL A 177 12.40 13.89 -1.59
CA VAL A 177 12.01 13.26 -2.86
C VAL A 177 10.52 13.05 -2.89
N PHE A 178 9.88 13.35 -4.03
CA PHE A 178 8.52 12.93 -4.31
C PHE A 178 8.47 12.19 -5.65
N THR A 179 8.13 10.91 -5.59
CA THR A 179 7.90 10.07 -6.76
C THR A 179 6.40 9.81 -6.84
N PRO A 180 5.67 10.48 -7.76
CA PRO A 180 4.21 10.38 -7.83
C PRO A 180 3.72 8.93 -7.86
N SER A 181 2.71 8.63 -7.03
CA SER A 181 2.10 7.30 -6.88
C SER A 181 3.02 6.20 -6.35
N VAL A 182 4.28 6.49 -6.00
CA VAL A 182 5.23 5.52 -5.44
C VAL A 182 5.53 5.87 -3.98
N GLU A 183 6.12 7.03 -3.73
CA GLU A 183 6.55 7.43 -2.39
C GLU A 183 6.78 8.93 -2.27
N ARG A 184 6.73 9.44 -1.03
CA ARG A 184 7.25 10.75 -0.66
C ARG A 184 8.20 10.61 0.53
N ILE A 185 9.40 11.14 0.39
CA ILE A 185 10.47 11.05 1.39
C ILE A 185 10.76 12.45 1.93
N PHE A 186 10.86 12.55 3.24
CA PHE A 186 11.28 13.73 3.97
C PHE A 186 12.58 13.45 4.71
N LYS A 187 13.42 14.49 4.86
CA LYS A 187 14.66 14.44 5.64
C LYS A 187 14.56 15.35 6.86
N ALA A 188 15.24 14.97 7.94
CA ALA A 188 15.24 15.72 9.19
C ALA A 188 15.63 17.19 8.98
N ASN A 189 14.91 18.11 9.62
CA ASN A 189 15.26 19.52 9.71
C ASN A 189 16.12 19.74 10.98
N PRO A 190 17.45 19.90 10.85
CA PRO A 190 18.32 20.07 12.02
C PRO A 190 18.07 21.38 12.78
N SER A 191 17.40 22.35 12.15
CA SER A 191 17.09 23.67 12.71
C SER A 191 15.69 23.74 13.34
N TYR A 192 14.97 22.60 13.45
CA TYR A 192 13.66 22.56 14.07
C TYR A 192 13.70 23.03 15.54
N TYR A 193 12.76 23.88 15.94
CA TYR A 193 12.76 24.52 17.27
C TYR A 193 12.65 23.51 18.42
N GLY A 194 11.99 22.37 18.19
CA GLY A 194 11.85 21.27 19.14
C GLY A 194 13.11 20.40 19.28
N GLY A 195 14.22 20.80 18.63
CA GLY A 195 15.45 20.02 18.51
C GLY A 195 15.44 19.12 17.28
N ALA A 196 16.62 18.77 16.76
CA ALA A 196 16.71 17.91 15.58
C ALA A 196 15.93 16.60 15.77
N PRO A 197 15.08 16.20 14.80
CA PRO A 197 14.35 14.95 14.86
C PRO A 197 15.30 13.78 15.07
N LYS A 198 14.81 12.74 15.76
CA LYS A 198 15.61 11.53 15.97
C LYS A 198 15.70 10.68 14.71
N LEU A 199 14.67 10.69 13.84
CA LEU A 199 14.70 10.00 12.55
C LEU A 199 15.55 10.78 11.54
N ASP A 200 16.34 10.09 10.72
CA ASP A 200 17.04 10.73 9.58
C ASP A 200 16.04 11.06 8.47
N LYS A 201 15.11 10.11 8.22
CA LYS A 201 14.11 10.20 7.16
C LYS A 201 12.75 9.69 7.61
N LEU A 202 11.71 10.30 7.04
CA LEU A 202 10.34 9.81 7.06
C LEU A 202 9.95 9.46 5.63
N ARG A 203 9.58 8.21 5.39
CA ARG A 203 9.17 7.70 4.08
C ARG A 203 7.68 7.37 4.10
N MET A 204 6.90 8.03 3.25
CA MET A 204 5.47 7.77 3.10
C MET A 204 5.22 7.00 1.80
N VAL A 205 4.39 5.96 1.89
CA VAL A 205 3.96 5.14 0.74
C VAL A 205 2.45 4.95 0.77
N ALA A 206 1.80 4.91 -0.40
CA ALA A 206 0.38 4.59 -0.50
C ALA A 206 0.22 3.16 -1.01
N LEU A 207 -0.34 2.28 -0.18
CA LEU A 207 -0.64 0.89 -0.54
C LEU A 207 -2.12 0.75 -0.92
N ASN A 208 -2.44 -0.31 -1.67
CA ASN A 208 -3.79 -0.52 -2.19
C ASN A 208 -4.73 -1.09 -1.11
N GLY A 209 -5.24 -0.21 -0.25
CA GLY A 209 -6.30 -0.52 0.71
C GLY A 209 -5.85 -0.96 2.11
N PRO A 210 -6.79 -1.11 3.05
CA PRO A 210 -6.52 -1.38 4.47
C PRO A 210 -5.88 -2.75 4.73
N GLN A 211 -6.26 -3.78 3.95
CA GLN A 211 -5.69 -5.12 4.08
C GLN A 211 -4.21 -5.16 3.70
N ALA A 212 -3.82 -4.47 2.62
CA ALA A 212 -2.42 -4.36 2.20
C ALA A 212 -1.57 -3.62 3.24
N ASN A 213 -2.13 -2.59 3.89
CA ASN A 213 -1.48 -1.90 5.01
C ASN A 213 -1.26 -2.83 6.21
N LEU A 214 -2.25 -3.61 6.61
CA LEU A 214 -2.12 -4.62 7.67
C LEU A 214 -1.04 -5.66 7.34
N GLU A 215 -1.05 -6.21 6.12
CA GLU A 215 -0.06 -7.21 5.69
C GLU A 215 1.37 -6.64 5.64
N SER A 216 1.50 -5.37 5.26
CA SER A 216 2.79 -4.67 5.23
C SER A 216 3.28 -4.31 6.64
N LEU A 217 2.38 -4.05 7.59
CA LEU A 217 2.72 -3.97 9.01
C LEU A 217 3.14 -5.34 9.56
N ASN A 218 2.40 -6.40 9.26
CA ASN A 218 2.71 -7.77 9.70
C ASN A 218 4.10 -8.25 9.24
N SER A 219 4.50 -7.85 8.03
CA SER A 219 5.79 -8.22 7.44
C SER A 219 6.96 -7.30 7.82
N GLY A 220 6.72 -6.22 8.56
CA GLY A 220 7.76 -5.27 8.94
C GLY A 220 8.13 -4.25 7.85
N GLN A 221 7.35 -4.15 6.77
CA GLN A 221 7.59 -3.16 5.71
C GLN A 221 7.07 -1.77 6.05
N LEU A 222 5.97 -1.72 6.80
CA LEU A 222 5.49 -0.50 7.42
C LEU A 222 5.88 -0.51 8.89
N ASP A 223 6.41 0.62 9.33
CA ASP A 223 6.62 0.93 10.74
C ASP A 223 5.33 1.48 11.35
N VAL A 224 4.58 2.26 10.55
CA VAL A 224 3.24 2.76 10.87
C VAL A 224 2.32 2.43 9.70
N ALA A 225 1.13 1.91 9.97
CA ALA A 225 0.14 1.54 8.98
C ALA A 225 -1.21 2.22 9.27
N TYR A 226 -1.73 2.92 8.27
CA TYR A 226 -3.09 3.46 8.32
C TYR A 226 -4.09 2.44 7.78
N ILE A 227 -4.84 1.80 8.68
CA ILE A 227 -5.86 0.80 8.36
C ILE A 227 -7.23 1.47 8.47
N ARG A 228 -7.79 1.87 7.34
CA ARG A 228 -9.04 2.64 7.25
C ARG A 228 -10.23 1.78 6.86
N GLY A 229 -11.29 1.80 7.66
CA GLY A 229 -12.63 1.40 7.25
C GLY A 229 -12.85 -0.08 6.97
N LEU A 230 -11.92 -0.98 7.27
CA LEU A 230 -12.12 -2.43 7.19
C LEU A 230 -12.02 -3.02 8.60
N THR A 231 -13.17 -3.35 9.19
CA THR A 231 -13.24 -3.70 10.61
C THR A 231 -12.48 -4.98 10.93
N SER A 232 -12.57 -5.98 10.05
CA SER A 232 -11.83 -7.24 10.19
C SER A 232 -10.30 -7.05 10.23
N ALA A 233 -9.76 -6.15 9.41
CA ALA A 233 -8.32 -5.83 9.41
C ALA A 233 -7.92 -5.06 10.68
N ILE A 234 -8.74 -4.09 11.12
CA ILE A 234 -8.53 -3.35 12.36
C ILE A 234 -8.53 -4.32 13.56
N ASN A 235 -9.54 -5.19 13.65
CA ASN A 235 -9.64 -6.20 14.71
C ASN A 235 -8.45 -7.15 14.69
N SER A 236 -8.01 -7.60 13.51
CA SER A 236 -6.82 -8.45 13.34
C SER A 236 -5.55 -7.77 13.86
N ALA A 237 -5.34 -6.48 13.55
CA ALA A 237 -4.19 -5.72 14.03
C ALA A 237 -4.20 -5.57 15.56
N LYS A 238 -5.37 -5.26 16.15
CA LYS A 238 -5.55 -5.15 17.60
C LYS A 238 -5.26 -6.49 18.29
N SER A 239 -5.82 -7.58 17.77
CA SER A 239 -5.63 -8.93 18.29
C SER A 239 -4.19 -9.44 18.17
N ALA A 240 -3.45 -9.00 17.15
CA ALA A 240 -2.02 -9.25 17.02
C ALA A 240 -1.15 -8.48 18.04
N GLY A 241 -1.76 -7.57 18.80
CA GLY A 241 -1.08 -6.82 19.86
C GLY A 241 -0.27 -5.64 19.34
N TYR A 242 -0.60 -5.11 18.15
CA TYR A 242 0.04 -3.88 17.65
C TYR A 242 -0.42 -2.68 18.48
N PRO A 243 0.51 -1.85 19.01
CA PRO A 243 0.18 -0.54 19.55
C PRO A 243 -0.40 0.35 18.47
N GLY A 244 -1.27 1.28 18.86
CA GLY A 244 -1.82 2.22 17.91
C GLY A 244 -2.83 3.22 18.45
N TYR A 245 -3.35 4.03 17.53
CA TYR A 245 -4.40 5.01 17.77
C TYR A 245 -5.63 4.69 16.91
N ILE A 246 -6.81 4.60 17.53
CA ILE A 246 -8.09 4.46 16.82
C ILE A 246 -8.76 5.82 16.79
N ASP A 247 -9.23 6.21 15.61
CA ASP A 247 -10.16 7.31 15.41
C ASP A 247 -11.47 6.79 14.83
N VAL A 248 -12.57 7.42 15.20
CA VAL A 248 -13.89 7.16 14.62
C VAL A 248 -14.37 8.42 13.93
N LEU A 249 -14.44 8.36 12.60
CA LEU A 249 -15.10 9.40 11.82
C LEU A 249 -16.61 9.19 11.91
N ASN A 250 -17.28 10.03 12.71
CA ASN A 250 -18.73 9.97 12.86
C ASN A 250 -19.42 10.33 11.53
N ALA A 251 -20.53 9.66 11.21
CA ALA A 251 -21.16 9.72 9.88
C ALA A 251 -20.14 9.59 8.72
N GLY A 252 -19.09 8.79 8.94
CA GLY A 252 -18.02 8.53 7.97
C GLY A 252 -18.45 7.58 6.86
N SER A 253 -19.59 6.91 7.02
CA SER A 253 -20.30 6.17 6.00
C SER A 253 -21.72 6.74 5.88
N ALA A 254 -22.06 7.30 4.72
CA ALA A 254 -23.34 7.97 4.49
C ALA A 254 -23.74 7.93 3.01
N GLU A 255 -25.03 8.16 2.76
CA GLU A 255 -25.56 8.46 1.45
C GLU A 255 -25.75 9.97 1.32
N ILE A 256 -24.92 10.61 0.50
CA ILE A 256 -25.03 12.04 0.18
C ILE A 256 -26.19 12.20 -0.80
N ILE A 257 -27.17 13.03 -0.43
CA ILE A 257 -28.35 13.31 -1.23
C ILE A 257 -28.18 14.67 -1.91
N ASN A 258 -28.39 14.76 -3.22
CA ASN A 258 -28.27 16.04 -3.93
C ASN A 258 -29.55 16.88 -3.75
N ASN A 259 -29.47 17.94 -2.94
CA ASN A 259 -30.58 18.81 -2.57
C ASN A 259 -30.83 19.94 -3.58
N ARG A 260 -29.97 20.07 -4.61
CA ARG A 260 -30.03 21.15 -5.59
C ARG A 260 -31.33 21.11 -6.40
N GLU A 261 -31.79 22.28 -6.82
CA GLU A 261 -32.95 22.41 -7.71
C GLU A 261 -32.78 21.57 -8.97
N GLY A 262 -33.84 20.89 -9.40
CA GLY A 262 -33.83 19.98 -10.54
C GLY A 262 -33.34 18.57 -10.24
N ARG A 263 -32.90 18.28 -9.01
CA ARG A 263 -32.55 16.93 -8.53
C ARG A 263 -33.68 16.34 -7.67
N PRO A 264 -33.81 15.01 -7.60
CA PRO A 264 -34.82 14.35 -6.75
C PRO A 264 -34.78 14.80 -5.29
N GLY A 265 -33.58 15.01 -4.75
CA GLY A 265 -33.37 15.45 -3.38
C GLY A 265 -33.81 16.88 -3.08
N SER A 266 -34.26 17.69 -4.06
CA SER A 266 -34.87 19.00 -3.76
C SER A 266 -36.20 18.87 -2.99
N ASP A 267 -36.94 17.76 -3.16
CA ASP A 267 -38.15 17.46 -2.40
C ASP A 267 -37.80 16.75 -1.08
N VAL A 268 -38.16 17.37 0.05
CA VAL A 268 -37.89 16.82 1.39
C VAL A 268 -38.52 15.45 1.60
N ARG A 269 -39.65 15.15 0.96
CA ARG A 269 -40.32 13.86 1.06
C ARG A 269 -39.51 12.74 0.41
N VAL A 270 -38.81 13.04 -0.69
CA VAL A 270 -37.90 12.09 -1.33
C VAL A 270 -36.72 11.78 -0.40
N ARG A 271 -36.14 12.82 0.22
CA ARG A 271 -35.03 12.65 1.17
C ARG A 271 -35.45 11.87 2.42
N GLN A 272 -36.61 12.18 2.98
CA GLN A 272 -37.19 11.43 4.09
C GLN A 272 -37.49 9.98 3.70
N ALA A 273 -38.05 9.74 2.50
CA ALA A 273 -38.30 8.40 1.99
C ALA A 273 -37.00 7.59 1.88
N ILE A 274 -35.90 8.19 1.40
CA ILE A 274 -34.57 7.57 1.41
C ILE A 274 -34.16 7.23 2.85
N GLY A 275 -34.20 8.21 3.77
CA GLY A 275 -33.80 8.00 5.17
C GLY A 275 -34.55 6.85 5.86
N TYR A 276 -35.88 6.79 5.71
CA TYR A 276 -36.71 5.72 6.29
C TYR A 276 -36.51 4.35 5.61
N ALA A 277 -35.94 4.30 4.40
CA ALA A 277 -35.71 3.05 3.67
C ALA A 277 -34.42 2.33 4.09
N LEU A 278 -33.48 3.01 4.74
CA LEU A 278 -32.16 2.44 5.05
C LEU A 278 -32.17 1.70 6.39
N ASP A 279 -32.00 0.38 6.34
CA ASP A 279 -31.72 -0.44 7.51
C ASP A 279 -30.20 -0.54 7.71
N THR A 280 -29.66 0.32 8.57
CA THR A 280 -28.21 0.42 8.83
C THR A 280 -27.63 -0.87 9.41
N THR A 281 -28.40 -1.59 10.23
CA THR A 281 -27.97 -2.87 10.82
C THR A 281 -27.91 -3.96 9.77
N LEU A 282 -28.90 -4.04 8.87
CA LEU A 282 -28.87 -5.00 7.76
C LEU A 282 -27.73 -4.71 6.79
N ILE A 283 -27.47 -3.42 6.49
CA ILE A 283 -26.34 -3.03 5.65
C ILE A 283 -25.04 -3.54 6.30
N ASP A 284 -24.80 -3.22 7.57
CA ASP A 284 -23.59 -3.66 8.29
C ASP A 284 -23.45 -5.18 8.38
N GLN A 285 -24.54 -5.91 8.61
CA GLN A 285 -24.53 -7.38 8.56
C GLN A 285 -24.08 -7.94 7.20
N ARG A 286 -24.44 -7.27 6.10
CA ARG A 286 -24.06 -7.70 4.75
C ARG A 286 -22.62 -7.34 4.39
N VAL A 287 -22.12 -6.20 4.86
CA VAL A 287 -20.83 -5.65 4.39
C VAL A 287 -19.68 -5.86 5.36
N GLU A 288 -19.96 -5.96 6.66
CA GLU A 288 -18.96 -6.08 7.73
C GLU A 288 -19.32 -7.21 8.71
N ASN A 289 -20.27 -8.10 8.37
CA ASN A 289 -20.73 -9.21 9.22
C ASN A 289 -21.21 -8.78 10.63
N GLY A 290 -21.71 -7.55 10.78
CA GLY A 290 -22.17 -7.04 12.07
C GLY A 290 -21.05 -6.50 12.97
N GLU A 291 -19.81 -6.39 12.47
CA GLU A 291 -18.68 -5.90 13.25
C GLU A 291 -18.51 -4.38 13.18
N GLY A 292 -19.15 -3.68 12.24
CA GLY A 292 -18.97 -2.25 12.04
C GLY A 292 -19.69 -1.38 13.07
N LEU A 293 -19.87 -0.10 12.72
CA LEU A 293 -20.52 0.90 13.57
C LEU A 293 -21.80 1.42 12.90
N PRO A 294 -22.84 0.59 12.71
CA PRO A 294 -24.08 1.01 12.07
C PRO A 294 -24.78 2.08 12.92
N GLY A 295 -25.35 3.08 12.26
CA GLY A 295 -26.06 4.17 12.93
C GLY A 295 -26.51 5.24 11.94
N SER A 296 -27.60 5.92 12.26
CA SER A 296 -28.14 7.02 11.46
C SER A 296 -27.95 8.40 12.12
N GLU A 297 -27.28 8.42 13.28
CA GLU A 297 -26.88 9.62 14.01
C GLU A 297 -25.69 10.34 13.36
N LEU A 298 -25.61 11.66 13.56
CA LEU A 298 -24.44 12.45 13.19
C LEU A 298 -23.22 12.15 14.06
N PHE A 299 -23.46 11.85 15.33
CA PHE A 299 -22.45 11.48 16.32
C PHE A 299 -22.91 10.19 17.01
N GLY A 300 -22.20 9.10 16.71
CA GLY A 300 -22.56 7.77 17.21
C GLY A 300 -22.25 7.59 18.70
N PRO A 301 -22.63 6.45 19.31
CA PRO A 301 -22.52 6.24 20.76
C PRO A 301 -21.09 6.31 21.33
N THR A 302 -20.07 6.15 20.49
CA THR A 302 -18.66 6.28 20.91
C THR A 302 -18.19 7.73 20.97
N SER A 303 -19.03 8.68 20.54
CA SER A 303 -18.64 10.08 20.41
C SER A 303 -18.82 10.86 21.69
N GLN A 304 -17.89 11.77 21.99
CA GLN A 304 -18.08 12.76 23.06
C GLN A 304 -19.26 13.71 22.78
N TRP A 305 -19.67 13.82 21.51
CA TRP A 305 -20.76 14.67 21.04
C TRP A 305 -22.07 13.90 20.84
N HIS A 306 -22.13 12.65 21.29
CA HIS A 306 -23.34 11.84 21.23
C HIS A 306 -24.47 12.48 22.04
N VAL A 307 -25.68 12.46 21.48
CA VAL A 307 -26.89 13.01 22.09
C VAL A 307 -27.98 11.94 22.11
N ASP A 308 -28.89 12.02 23.08
CA ASP A 308 -29.99 11.05 23.23
C ASP A 308 -31.04 11.15 22.10
N THR A 309 -30.98 12.19 21.26
CA THR A 309 -31.83 12.32 20.08
C THR A 309 -31.46 11.23 19.07
N PRO A 310 -32.32 10.23 18.82
CA PRO A 310 -31.98 9.13 17.92
C PRO A 310 -31.89 9.63 16.48
N GLY A 311 -31.17 8.88 15.63
CA GLY A 311 -31.22 9.07 14.19
C GLY A 311 -32.55 8.61 13.58
N ILE A 312 -32.66 8.70 12.26
CA ILE A 312 -33.83 8.20 11.52
C ILE A 312 -33.91 6.69 11.66
N ALA A 313 -35.05 6.18 12.14
CA ALA A 313 -35.28 4.75 12.27
C ALA A 313 -35.75 4.15 10.94
N TYR A 314 -35.37 2.90 10.67
CA TYR A 314 -35.87 2.15 9.52
C TYR A 314 -37.39 1.96 9.61
N ASP A 315 -38.12 2.49 8.63
CA ASP A 315 -39.59 2.39 8.50
C ASP A 315 -39.98 2.33 7.01
N PRO A 316 -39.97 1.12 6.40
CA PRO A 316 -40.25 0.97 4.97
C PRO A 316 -41.68 1.34 4.59
N GLU A 317 -42.63 1.32 5.53
CA GLU A 317 -44.01 1.73 5.25
C GLU A 317 -44.12 3.26 5.20
N LYS A 318 -43.46 3.97 6.11
CA LYS A 318 -43.38 5.43 6.04
C LYS A 318 -42.63 5.90 4.80
N SER A 319 -41.57 5.19 4.42
CA SER A 319 -40.83 5.44 3.17
C SER A 319 -41.74 5.34 1.93
N LYS A 320 -42.52 4.25 1.80
CA LYS A 320 -43.49 4.07 0.71
C LYS A 320 -44.55 5.17 0.68
N GLU A 321 -45.06 5.56 1.85
CA GLU A 321 -46.06 6.63 1.96
C GLU A 321 -45.53 7.95 1.36
N LEU A 322 -44.34 8.37 1.79
CA LEU A 322 -43.71 9.61 1.34
C LEU A 322 -43.31 9.57 -0.14
N LEU A 323 -42.77 8.43 -0.60
CA LEU A 323 -42.44 8.25 -2.01
C LEU A 323 -43.68 8.33 -2.90
N ASN A 324 -44.80 7.71 -2.49
CA ASN A 324 -46.05 7.78 -3.24
C ASN A 324 -46.63 9.19 -3.30
N GLN A 325 -46.49 9.98 -2.22
CA GLN A 325 -46.87 11.40 -2.22
C GLN A 325 -46.02 12.21 -3.21
N ALA A 326 -44.70 12.01 -3.21
CA ALA A 326 -43.82 12.67 -4.18
C ALA A 326 -44.14 12.26 -5.63
N LYS A 327 -44.43 10.98 -5.88
CA LYS A 327 -44.83 10.49 -7.20
C LYS A 327 -46.17 11.06 -7.67
N ALA A 328 -47.14 11.20 -6.75
CA ALA A 328 -48.42 11.83 -7.06
C ALA A 328 -48.26 13.30 -7.49
N ASP A 329 -47.21 13.97 -7.01
CA ASP A 329 -46.87 15.35 -7.34
C ASP A 329 -45.88 15.49 -8.51
N GLY A 330 -45.57 14.39 -9.21
CA GLY A 330 -44.83 14.42 -10.49
C GLY A 330 -43.39 13.93 -10.45
N TYR A 331 -42.87 13.46 -9.31
CA TYR A 331 -41.59 12.75 -9.28
C TYR A 331 -41.72 11.36 -9.95
N ASP A 332 -40.76 10.97 -10.79
CA ASP A 332 -40.83 9.69 -11.51
C ASP A 332 -40.40 8.48 -10.66
N GLY A 333 -39.69 8.70 -9.55
CA GLY A 333 -39.19 7.65 -8.67
C GLY A 333 -37.78 7.17 -8.96
N SER A 334 -37.08 7.75 -9.94
CA SER A 334 -35.76 7.31 -10.39
C SER A 334 -34.61 8.02 -9.65
N LEU A 335 -33.53 7.29 -9.38
CA LEU A 335 -32.31 7.80 -8.74
C LEU A 335 -31.06 7.29 -9.47
N ASP A 336 -30.19 8.21 -9.89
CA ASP A 336 -28.81 7.89 -10.26
C ASP A 336 -27.94 7.83 -8.99
N TYR A 337 -27.47 6.62 -8.67
CA TYR A 337 -26.74 6.32 -7.44
C TYR A 337 -25.27 5.99 -7.71
N VAL A 338 -24.37 6.89 -7.31
CA VAL A 338 -22.92 6.76 -7.57
C VAL A 338 -22.21 6.06 -6.40
N VAL A 339 -21.47 5.00 -6.70
CA VAL A 339 -20.75 4.19 -5.70
C VAL A 339 -19.37 3.81 -6.22
N LEU A 340 -18.36 3.76 -5.35
CA LEU A 340 -17.02 3.31 -5.72
C LEU A 340 -17.01 1.81 -6.06
N SER A 341 -16.26 1.39 -7.08
CA SER A 341 -16.20 -0.01 -7.52
C SER A 341 -15.40 -0.94 -6.60
N GLU A 342 -14.91 -0.45 -5.46
CA GLU A 342 -14.22 -1.26 -4.46
C GLU A 342 -15.19 -2.30 -3.87
N PRO A 343 -14.73 -3.52 -3.53
CA PRO A 343 -15.64 -4.61 -3.14
C PRO A 343 -16.59 -4.25 -1.99
N LYS A 344 -16.10 -3.52 -0.98
CA LYS A 344 -16.91 -3.07 0.16
C LYS A 344 -17.96 -2.05 -0.27
N ASP A 345 -17.55 -0.97 -0.92
CA ASP A 345 -18.47 0.09 -1.37
C ASP A 345 -19.51 -0.45 -2.34
N HIS A 346 -19.11 -1.32 -3.27
CA HIS A 346 -20.03 -1.98 -4.18
C HIS A 346 -21.06 -2.85 -3.43
N ALA A 347 -20.64 -3.57 -2.38
CA ALA A 347 -21.58 -4.33 -1.54
C ALA A 347 -22.56 -3.42 -0.78
N ILE A 348 -22.11 -2.26 -0.30
CA ILE A 348 -22.98 -1.22 0.29
C ILE A 348 -23.98 -0.74 -0.78
N GLY A 349 -23.48 -0.39 -1.96
CA GLY A 349 -24.30 0.09 -3.08
C GLY A 349 -25.43 -0.87 -3.46
N LEU A 350 -25.14 -2.17 -3.55
CA LEU A 350 -26.14 -3.20 -3.82
C LEU A 350 -27.15 -3.35 -2.68
N ALA A 351 -26.72 -3.22 -1.41
CA ALA A 351 -27.60 -3.30 -0.26
C ALA A 351 -28.57 -2.11 -0.21
N VAL A 352 -28.05 -0.88 -0.39
CA VAL A 352 -28.83 0.36 -0.45
C VAL A 352 -29.78 0.36 -1.64
N GLN A 353 -29.30 -0.02 -2.83
CA GLN A 353 -30.13 -0.18 -4.02
C GLN A 353 -31.31 -1.14 -3.74
N SER A 354 -31.04 -2.30 -3.15
CA SER A 354 -32.08 -3.29 -2.83
C SER A 354 -33.13 -2.76 -1.85
N LEU A 355 -32.70 -2.01 -0.83
CA LEU A 355 -33.58 -1.41 0.18
C LEU A 355 -34.48 -0.32 -0.43
N LEU A 356 -33.91 0.55 -1.25
CA LEU A 356 -34.65 1.60 -1.95
C LEU A 356 -35.63 1.03 -2.98
N GLN A 357 -35.24 -0.01 -3.72
CA GLN A 357 -36.13 -0.70 -4.65
C GLN A 357 -37.31 -1.39 -3.93
N ALA A 358 -37.10 -1.92 -2.72
CA ALA A 358 -38.15 -2.57 -1.95
C ALA A 358 -39.28 -1.61 -1.51
N VAL A 359 -38.98 -0.31 -1.40
CA VAL A 359 -39.97 0.74 -1.09
C VAL A 359 -40.51 1.46 -2.35
N GLY A 360 -39.98 1.13 -3.54
CA GLY A 360 -40.52 1.54 -4.82
C GLY A 360 -39.70 2.58 -5.60
N PHE A 361 -38.45 2.86 -5.22
CA PHE A 361 -37.53 3.63 -6.07
C PHE A 361 -37.05 2.79 -7.27
N GLU A 362 -36.73 3.44 -8.38
CA GLU A 362 -35.96 2.88 -9.48
C GLU A 362 -34.52 3.37 -9.37
N VAL A 363 -33.57 2.50 -9.00
CA VAL A 363 -32.21 2.92 -8.69
C VAL A 363 -31.25 2.45 -9.78
N ASN A 364 -30.64 3.40 -10.48
CA ASN A 364 -29.57 3.16 -11.43
C ASN A 364 -28.21 3.26 -10.73
N LEU A 365 -27.55 2.12 -10.52
CA LEU A 365 -26.26 2.07 -9.84
C LEU A 365 -25.11 2.39 -10.81
N ILE A 366 -24.37 3.46 -10.53
CA ILE A 366 -23.26 3.98 -11.31
C ILE A 366 -21.96 3.69 -10.56
N LEU A 367 -21.14 2.79 -11.10
CA LEU A 367 -19.85 2.45 -10.49
C LEU A 367 -18.75 3.42 -10.94
N ALA A 368 -18.17 4.14 -9.99
CA ALA A 368 -16.96 4.95 -10.17
C ALA A 368 -15.72 4.05 -10.08
N ASN A 369 -14.77 4.17 -11.01
CA ASN A 369 -13.64 3.22 -11.10
C ASN A 369 -12.54 3.48 -10.07
N ASN A 370 -12.49 4.69 -9.51
CA ASN A 370 -11.48 5.13 -8.54
C ASN A 370 -11.98 6.35 -7.75
N ALA A 371 -11.28 6.71 -6.67
CA ALA A 371 -11.62 7.87 -5.84
C ALA A 371 -11.62 9.21 -6.61
N GLY A 372 -10.79 9.35 -7.65
CA GLY A 372 -10.79 10.53 -8.52
C GLY A 372 -12.10 10.71 -9.30
N ASP A 373 -12.72 9.62 -9.75
CA ASP A 373 -14.03 9.65 -10.42
C ASP A 373 -15.13 10.15 -9.45
N ILE A 374 -15.10 9.70 -8.19
CA ILE A 374 -15.99 10.21 -7.13
C ILE A 374 -15.77 11.71 -6.90
N VAL A 375 -14.51 12.14 -6.78
CA VAL A 375 -14.16 13.58 -6.65
C VAL A 375 -14.75 14.38 -7.80
N GLN A 376 -14.59 13.92 -9.04
CA GLN A 376 -15.09 14.65 -10.21
C GLN A 376 -16.62 14.70 -10.28
N ASN A 377 -17.30 13.57 -10.10
CA ASN A 377 -18.75 13.50 -10.30
C ASN A 377 -19.52 14.07 -9.10
N VAL A 378 -19.11 13.73 -7.88
CA VAL A 378 -19.85 14.10 -6.65
C VAL A 378 -19.42 15.48 -6.15
N TYR A 379 -18.12 15.72 -6.00
CA TYR A 379 -17.61 16.92 -5.32
C TYR A 379 -17.37 18.11 -6.26
N VAL A 380 -17.09 17.88 -7.54
CA VAL A 380 -16.79 18.96 -8.51
C VAL A 380 -17.99 19.27 -9.42
N LYS A 381 -18.53 18.27 -10.10
CA LYS A 381 -19.64 18.44 -11.06
C LYS A 381 -21.02 18.43 -10.40
N HIS A 382 -21.12 17.81 -9.23
CA HIS A 382 -22.39 17.57 -8.54
C HIS A 382 -23.42 16.84 -9.42
N ASP A 383 -22.94 15.89 -10.22
CA ASP A 383 -23.72 15.10 -11.17
C ASP A 383 -24.07 13.72 -10.59
N PHE A 384 -25.04 13.73 -9.68
CA PHE A 384 -25.55 12.55 -8.97
C PHE A 384 -26.90 12.91 -8.32
N ASP A 385 -27.73 11.91 -8.02
CA ASP A 385 -28.91 12.11 -7.16
C ASP A 385 -28.64 11.59 -5.75
N LEU A 386 -27.97 10.42 -5.67
CA LEU A 386 -27.46 9.81 -4.46
C LEU A 386 -25.99 9.41 -4.67
N ALA A 387 -25.16 9.51 -3.65
CA ALA A 387 -23.78 9.02 -3.72
C ALA A 387 -23.33 8.41 -2.40
N HIS A 388 -22.71 7.22 -2.45
CA HIS A 388 -22.11 6.61 -1.27
C HIS A 388 -20.77 7.29 -0.97
N ALA A 389 -20.77 8.12 0.06
CA ALA A 389 -19.59 8.84 0.53
C ALA A 389 -19.81 9.36 1.94
N GLY A 390 -18.76 9.35 2.76
CA GLY A 390 -18.81 9.94 4.10
C GLY A 390 -19.00 11.46 4.05
N ILE A 391 -19.88 11.97 4.92
CA ILE A 391 -19.99 13.41 5.20
C ILE A 391 -19.00 13.86 6.28
N GLY A 392 -18.54 12.90 7.10
CA GLY A 392 -17.34 13.02 7.93
C GLY A 392 -17.39 14.09 9.03
N MET A 393 -17.98 13.73 10.17
CA MET A 393 -18.07 14.54 11.38
C MET A 393 -16.91 14.20 12.34
N TYR A 394 -15.89 15.06 12.33
CA TYR A 394 -14.75 14.93 13.23
C TYR A 394 -15.02 15.66 14.54
N GLU A 395 -14.77 14.99 15.67
CA GLU A 395 -15.09 15.52 17.00
C GLU A 395 -14.21 16.70 17.39
N SER A 396 -12.92 16.64 17.02
CA SER A 396 -11.94 17.67 17.36
C SER A 396 -12.19 18.99 16.62
N ILE A 397 -12.93 18.97 15.51
CA ILE A 397 -13.15 20.15 14.64
C ILE A 397 -14.63 20.36 14.32
N LEU A 398 -15.48 20.14 15.32
CA LEU A 398 -16.94 20.12 15.24
C LEU A 398 -17.53 21.27 14.41
N ASP A 399 -17.15 22.52 14.72
CA ASP A 399 -17.69 23.71 14.07
C ASP A 399 -17.38 23.73 12.56
N LEU A 400 -16.13 23.41 12.18
CA LEU A 400 -15.72 23.35 10.78
C LEU A 400 -16.40 22.19 10.03
N GLY A 401 -16.54 21.02 10.68
CA GLY A 401 -17.20 19.85 10.10
C GLY A 401 -18.66 20.12 9.75
N LEU A 402 -19.42 20.66 10.70
CA LEU A 402 -20.83 21.02 10.48
C LEU A 402 -20.97 22.17 9.49
N PHE A 403 -20.17 23.23 9.63
CA PHE A 403 -20.19 24.35 8.68
C PHE A 403 -19.93 23.87 7.24
N SER A 404 -18.88 23.07 7.02
CA SER A 404 -18.51 22.59 5.68
C SER A 404 -19.56 21.67 5.07
N THR A 405 -20.30 20.92 5.90
CA THR A 405 -21.24 19.90 5.43
C THR A 405 -22.63 20.46 5.15
N THR A 406 -23.13 21.38 5.99
CA THR A 406 -24.54 21.79 5.96
C THR A 406 -24.79 23.28 5.88
N ASN A 407 -23.79 24.15 6.08
CA ASN A 407 -24.03 25.59 5.97
C ASN A 407 -24.35 25.96 4.52
N SER A 408 -25.39 26.76 4.31
CA SER A 408 -25.87 27.14 2.98
C SER A 408 -24.87 27.96 2.16
N THR A 409 -23.90 28.60 2.82
CA THR A 409 -22.88 29.43 2.18
C THR A 409 -21.58 28.69 1.88
N SER A 410 -21.41 27.46 2.38
CA SER A 410 -20.14 26.76 2.20
C SER A 410 -19.99 26.13 0.83
N MET A 411 -18.90 26.41 0.14
CA MET A 411 -18.55 25.73 -1.11
C MET A 411 -18.24 24.24 -0.93
N ALA A 412 -17.94 23.79 0.31
CA ALA A 412 -17.70 22.39 0.62
C ALA A 412 -19.00 21.58 0.83
N ASN A 413 -20.15 22.25 0.92
CA ASN A 413 -21.46 21.62 1.09
C ASN A 413 -21.85 20.86 -0.18
N THR A 414 -21.43 19.59 -0.20
CA THR A 414 -21.52 18.74 -1.39
C THR A 414 -22.96 18.39 -1.72
N ALA A 415 -23.80 18.20 -0.69
CA ALA A 415 -25.22 17.94 -0.83
C ALA A 415 -25.98 19.14 -1.44
N GLY A 416 -25.45 20.36 -1.35
CA GLY A 416 -26.16 21.57 -1.75
C GLY A 416 -27.35 21.89 -0.85
N TYR A 417 -27.30 21.45 0.41
CA TYR A 417 -28.36 21.69 1.39
C TYR A 417 -28.37 23.16 1.83
N ALA A 418 -29.54 23.79 1.88
CA ALA A 418 -29.69 25.16 2.36
C ALA A 418 -30.90 25.25 3.28
N ASN A 419 -30.67 25.56 4.56
CA ASN A 419 -31.73 25.73 5.55
C ASN A 419 -31.34 26.82 6.56
N PRO A 420 -32.08 27.94 6.62
CA PRO A 420 -31.77 29.04 7.53
C PRO A 420 -31.76 28.65 9.02
N ALA A 421 -32.59 27.68 9.43
CA ALA A 421 -32.58 27.20 10.80
C ALA A 421 -31.32 26.38 11.11
N MET A 422 -30.81 25.60 10.14
CA MET A 422 -29.53 24.90 10.30
C MET A 422 -28.37 25.89 10.36
N ASP A 423 -28.36 26.91 9.49
CA ASP A 423 -27.34 27.97 9.51
C ASP A 423 -27.31 28.69 10.86
N GLN A 424 -28.48 28.99 11.43
CA GLN A 424 -28.58 29.59 12.76
C GLN A 424 -28.08 28.65 13.86
N LEU A 425 -28.41 27.35 13.82
CA LEU A 425 -27.92 26.39 14.80
C LEU A 425 -26.38 26.23 14.75
N ILE A 426 -25.77 26.33 13.56
CA ILE A 426 -24.31 26.34 13.42
C ILE A 426 -23.70 27.61 14.03
N ALA A 427 -24.35 28.77 13.84
CA ALA A 427 -23.91 30.03 14.46
C ALA A 427 -24.08 30.01 16.00
N ASP A 428 -25.14 29.39 16.50
CA ASP A 428 -25.37 29.19 17.93
C ASP A 428 -24.32 28.22 18.50
N LEU A 429 -23.98 27.16 17.77
CA LEU A 429 -22.97 26.18 18.15
C LEU A 429 -21.63 26.87 18.41
N GLN A 430 -21.21 27.76 17.51
CA GLN A 430 -19.96 28.51 17.63
C GLN A 430 -19.89 29.34 18.94
N GLN A 431 -21.04 29.81 19.44
CA GLN A 431 -21.17 30.60 20.67
C GLN A 431 -21.33 29.77 21.94
N ALA A 432 -21.40 28.44 21.83
CA ALA A 432 -21.50 27.56 22.99
C ALA A 432 -20.26 27.71 23.89
N LYS A 433 -20.49 27.94 25.19
CA LYS A 433 -19.42 28.26 26.15
C LYS A 433 -18.74 27.02 26.73
N ASP A 434 -19.44 25.88 26.71
CA ASP A 434 -19.01 24.65 27.36
C ASP A 434 -19.60 23.41 26.65
N ASN A 435 -19.17 22.22 27.07
CA ASN A 435 -19.64 20.97 26.47
C ASN A 435 -21.15 20.74 26.66
N SER A 436 -21.74 21.21 27.76
CA SER A 436 -23.18 21.03 28.03
C SER A 436 -24.05 21.83 27.07
N SER A 437 -23.72 23.09 26.85
CA SER A 437 -24.37 23.95 25.86
C SER A 437 -24.12 23.47 24.42
N THR A 438 -22.93 22.92 24.15
CA THR A 438 -22.59 22.30 22.86
C THR A 438 -23.48 21.09 22.56
N LEU A 439 -23.61 20.15 23.50
CA LEU A 439 -24.49 18.97 23.38
C LEU A 439 -25.96 19.35 23.18
N ALA A 440 -26.45 20.36 23.90
CA ALA A 440 -27.82 20.84 23.74
C ALA A 440 -28.10 21.37 22.32
N ILE A 441 -27.11 22.01 21.68
CA ILE A 441 -27.23 22.50 20.30
C ILE A 441 -27.09 21.34 19.31
N ILE A 442 -26.19 20.39 19.53
CA ILE A 442 -26.08 19.17 18.70
C ILE A 442 -27.40 18.40 18.69
N GLY A 443 -28.11 18.28 19.83
CA GLY A 443 -29.43 17.64 19.88
C GLY A 443 -30.47 18.33 18.99
N LYS A 444 -30.44 19.67 18.92
CA LYS A 444 -31.29 20.44 18.00
C LYS A 444 -30.88 20.23 16.54
N ILE A 445 -29.57 20.18 16.27
CA ILE A 445 -29.03 19.89 14.93
C ILE A 445 -29.46 18.49 14.47
N GLN A 446 -29.33 17.46 15.33
CA GLN A 446 -29.77 16.10 15.03
C GLN A 446 -31.29 16.05 14.77
N THR A 447 -32.09 16.78 15.56
CA THR A 447 -33.55 16.88 15.34
C THR A 447 -33.86 17.46 13.97
N LEU A 448 -33.26 18.61 13.62
CA LEU A 448 -33.48 19.25 12.32
C LEU A 448 -32.93 18.40 11.16
N TRP A 449 -31.83 17.69 11.39
CA TRP A 449 -31.28 16.73 10.44
C TRP A 449 -32.29 15.62 10.14
N ASN A 450 -32.92 15.03 11.16
CA ASN A 450 -33.94 14.00 10.98
C ASN A 450 -35.18 14.52 10.23
N GLU A 451 -35.57 15.77 10.49
CA GLU A 451 -36.73 16.39 9.84
C GLU A 451 -36.47 16.69 8.36
N THR A 452 -35.25 17.08 8.01
CA THR A 452 -34.95 17.65 6.68
C THR A 452 -34.05 16.77 5.82
N VAL A 453 -33.40 15.77 6.41
CA VAL A 453 -32.59 14.70 5.80
C VAL A 453 -31.64 15.24 4.72
N PRO A 454 -30.69 16.13 5.05
CA PRO A 454 -29.74 16.65 4.07
C PRO A 454 -28.88 15.55 3.44
N SER A 455 -28.58 14.51 4.21
CA SER A 455 -27.92 13.26 3.79
C SER A 455 -28.33 12.17 4.78
N ALA A 456 -28.09 10.90 4.45
CA ALA A 456 -28.48 9.77 5.29
C ALA A 456 -27.24 9.01 5.81
N PRO A 457 -26.78 9.26 7.05
CA PRO A 457 -25.74 8.46 7.68
C PRO A 457 -26.17 6.99 7.78
N ILE A 458 -25.23 6.08 7.53
CA ILE A 458 -25.43 4.65 7.71
C ILE A 458 -24.45 4.02 8.70
N GLY A 459 -23.41 4.76 9.10
CA GLY A 459 -22.56 4.39 10.22
C GLY A 459 -21.32 5.27 10.40
N GLY A 460 -20.61 5.01 11.49
CA GLY A 460 -19.27 5.53 11.72
C GLY A 460 -18.22 4.79 10.87
N LEU A 461 -17.12 5.47 10.57
CA LEU A 461 -15.98 4.87 9.90
C LEU A 461 -14.77 4.83 10.83
N THR A 462 -14.36 3.64 11.22
CA THR A 462 -13.20 3.44 12.09
C THR A 462 -11.91 3.48 11.29
N SER A 463 -10.89 4.13 11.82
CA SER A 463 -9.53 4.03 11.32
C SER A 463 -8.57 3.67 12.44
N PHE A 464 -7.55 2.87 12.13
CA PHE A 464 -6.52 2.47 13.09
C PHE A 464 -5.14 2.77 12.53
N TRP A 465 -4.41 3.64 13.21
CA TRP A 465 -2.98 3.86 13.00
C TRP A 465 -2.23 2.89 13.89
N ALA A 466 -1.91 1.72 13.33
CA ALA A 466 -1.16 0.69 14.02
C ALA A 466 0.33 0.88 13.74
N TRP A 467 1.20 0.71 14.73
CA TRP A 467 2.65 0.79 14.53
C TRP A 467 3.39 -0.40 15.13
N GLN A 468 4.63 -0.60 14.68
CA GLN A 468 5.49 -1.64 15.19
C GLN A 468 5.82 -1.43 16.67
N LYS A 469 6.10 -2.52 17.39
CA LYS A 469 6.41 -2.46 18.83
C LYS A 469 7.71 -1.72 19.16
N ASN A 470 8.56 -1.48 18.18
CA ASN A 470 9.78 -0.67 18.31
C ASN A 470 9.60 0.77 17.82
N VAL A 471 8.41 1.17 17.37
CA VAL A 471 8.10 2.57 17.06
C VAL A 471 7.67 3.27 18.34
N HIS A 472 8.27 4.43 18.58
CA HIS A 472 8.00 5.26 19.76
C HIS A 472 7.91 6.73 19.37
N GLY A 473 7.24 7.54 20.19
CA GLY A 473 7.20 9.00 20.03
C GLY A 473 6.36 9.52 18.86
N VAL A 474 5.57 8.67 18.20
CA VAL A 474 4.54 9.10 17.25
C VAL A 474 3.31 9.60 18.02
N VAL A 475 2.79 10.77 17.67
CA VAL A 475 1.70 11.42 18.42
C VAL A 475 0.50 11.70 17.52
N PRO A 476 -0.67 11.08 17.75
CA PRO A 476 -1.89 11.41 17.03
C PRO A 476 -2.45 12.75 17.51
N THR A 477 -3.03 13.51 16.58
CA THR A 477 -3.65 14.81 16.84
C THR A 477 -5.02 14.90 16.15
N ALA A 478 -5.55 16.12 15.99
CA ALA A 478 -6.86 16.37 15.41
C ALA A 478 -7.00 15.68 14.05
N THR A 479 -8.17 15.10 13.80
CA THR A 479 -8.50 14.47 12.51
C THR A 479 -7.52 13.38 12.05
N GLY A 480 -6.85 12.72 13.00
CA GLY A 480 -5.92 11.62 12.71
C GLY A 480 -4.58 12.04 12.11
N ILE A 481 -4.18 13.32 12.22
CA ILE A 481 -2.84 13.75 11.80
C ILE A 481 -1.80 13.20 12.78
N MET A 482 -0.85 12.40 12.29
CA MET A 482 0.29 11.90 13.06
C MET A 482 1.46 12.90 13.02
N LEU A 483 1.96 13.28 14.20
CA LEU A 483 3.19 14.05 14.36
C LEU A 483 4.38 13.11 14.61
N PHE A 484 5.50 13.43 13.97
CA PHE A 484 6.73 12.63 13.98
C PHE A 484 7.93 13.37 14.58
N ASP A 485 7.73 14.54 15.20
CA ASP A 485 8.83 15.38 15.71
C ASP A 485 9.62 14.71 16.85
N GLN A 486 8.95 13.88 17.65
CA GLN A 486 9.57 13.08 18.72
C GLN A 486 9.72 11.60 18.34
N ALA A 487 9.41 11.22 17.10
CA ALA A 487 9.39 9.83 16.69
C ALA A 487 10.80 9.24 16.60
N TRP A 488 10.95 7.97 16.96
CA TRP A 488 12.21 7.23 16.87
C TRP A 488 11.98 5.71 16.82
N MET A 489 13.03 4.99 16.39
CA MET A 489 13.02 3.53 16.24
C MET A 489 13.88 2.85 17.31
N GLY A 490 13.28 2.00 18.12
CA GLY A 490 13.96 1.14 19.09
C GLY A 490 14.59 -0.09 18.45
N ALA A 491 15.49 -0.74 19.21
CA ALA A 491 16.00 -2.05 18.82
C ALA A 491 14.84 -3.04 18.75
N ASN A 492 14.74 -3.82 17.66
CA ASN A 492 13.65 -4.76 17.43
C ASN A 492 13.51 -5.78 18.59
N VAL A 493 12.55 -5.55 19.48
CA VAL A 493 12.20 -6.49 20.55
C VAL A 493 11.36 -7.62 19.93
N GLY A 494 12.02 -8.61 19.33
CA GLY A 494 11.34 -9.81 18.82
C GLY A 494 12.01 -10.54 17.66
N ALA A 495 13.05 -9.97 17.03
CA ALA A 495 13.80 -10.64 15.98
C ALA A 495 15.22 -10.92 16.47
N THR A 496 15.46 -12.10 17.04
CA THR A 496 16.81 -12.67 17.06
C THR A 496 17.14 -13.12 15.64
N ALA A 497 17.42 -12.15 14.76
CA ALA A 497 18.05 -12.38 13.47
C ALA A 497 19.56 -12.45 13.70
N ARG A 498 20.21 -13.51 13.20
CA ARG A 498 21.67 -13.65 13.24
C ARG A 498 22.31 -12.51 12.45
N THR A 499 23.17 -11.75 13.11
CA THR A 499 24.15 -10.89 12.43
C THR A 499 25.48 -11.63 12.41
N ASP A 500 25.73 -12.41 11.36
CA ASP A 500 27.09 -12.73 10.94
C ASP A 500 27.29 -12.05 9.59
N GLY A 501 28.14 -11.01 9.53
CA GLY A 501 28.60 -10.44 8.26
C GLY A 501 27.69 -9.44 7.53
N GLY A 502 26.68 -8.85 8.18
CA GLY A 502 25.98 -7.67 7.62
C GLY A 502 24.86 -7.94 6.60
N HIS A 503 24.41 -9.19 6.43
CA HIS A 503 23.28 -9.53 5.57
C HIS A 503 22.14 -10.16 6.38
N MET A 504 20.94 -9.57 6.31
CA MET A 504 19.71 -10.18 6.79
C MET A 504 19.19 -11.14 5.71
N THR A 505 19.59 -12.41 5.70
CA THR A 505 19.04 -13.40 4.76
C THR A 505 17.85 -14.15 5.39
N VAL A 506 16.75 -14.20 4.63
CA VAL A 506 15.54 -14.98 4.95
C VAL A 506 15.63 -16.29 4.18
N PHE A 507 15.28 -17.42 4.79
CA PHE A 507 15.31 -18.71 4.12
C PHE A 507 14.26 -18.75 2.99
N ALA A 508 14.72 -18.62 1.74
CA ALA A 508 13.87 -18.57 0.56
C ALA A 508 13.34 -19.96 0.20
N VAL A 509 12.10 -20.03 -0.28
CA VAL A 509 11.44 -21.29 -0.62
C VAL A 509 10.92 -21.24 -2.05
N GLY A 510 11.59 -21.92 -2.98
CA GLY A 510 11.20 -22.02 -4.39
C GLY A 510 10.54 -23.35 -4.74
N ILE A 511 9.86 -23.39 -5.88
CA ILE A 511 9.25 -24.62 -6.41
C ILE A 511 9.32 -24.71 -7.94
N GLU A 512 9.62 -25.90 -8.45
CA GLU A 512 9.54 -26.23 -9.87
C GLU A 512 8.09 -26.49 -10.29
N LEU A 513 7.61 -25.78 -11.30
CA LEU A 513 6.24 -25.86 -11.80
C LEU A 513 6.15 -26.29 -13.28
N ASP A 514 7.25 -26.70 -13.90
CA ASP A 514 7.24 -27.28 -15.24
C ASP A 514 6.55 -28.64 -15.32
N GLY A 515 5.84 -28.86 -16.43
CA GLY A 515 5.20 -30.14 -16.73
C GLY A 515 4.26 -30.60 -15.61
N GLU A 516 4.33 -31.87 -15.25
CA GLU A 516 3.46 -32.50 -14.26
C GLU A 516 4.18 -32.92 -12.97
N GLY A 517 5.48 -32.64 -12.87
CA GLY A 517 6.38 -33.11 -11.83
C GLY A 517 7.58 -33.86 -12.39
N THR A 518 8.51 -34.24 -11.52
CA THR A 518 9.80 -34.83 -11.91
C THR A 518 9.70 -36.26 -12.44
N HIS A 519 8.63 -36.98 -12.14
CA HIS A 519 8.45 -38.33 -12.66
C HIS A 519 7.94 -38.30 -14.11
N PRO A 520 8.56 -39.03 -15.06
CA PRO A 520 8.09 -39.05 -16.46
C PRO A 520 6.62 -39.46 -16.65
N ALA A 521 6.10 -40.26 -15.71
CA ALA A 521 4.70 -40.70 -15.67
C ALA A 521 3.77 -39.82 -14.79
N ALA A 522 4.22 -38.67 -14.27
CA ALA A 522 3.45 -37.82 -13.35
C ALA A 522 2.11 -37.35 -13.94
N TRP A 523 2.05 -37.14 -15.25
CA TRP A 523 0.82 -36.79 -15.99
C TRP A 523 -0.32 -37.80 -15.82
N ARG A 524 -0.04 -39.05 -15.43
CA ARG A 524 -1.08 -40.05 -15.15
C ARG A 524 -1.83 -39.78 -13.85
N ARG A 525 -1.27 -38.90 -13.00
CA ARG A 525 -1.77 -38.53 -11.68
C ARG A 525 -2.11 -37.04 -11.59
N SER A 526 -2.08 -36.32 -12.71
CA SER A 526 -2.50 -34.93 -12.78
C SER A 526 -4.00 -34.81 -12.48
N SER A 527 -4.39 -33.71 -11.84
CA SER A 527 -5.80 -33.40 -11.55
C SER A 527 -6.59 -33.00 -12.79
N HIS A 528 -5.91 -32.79 -13.90
CA HIS A 528 -6.44 -32.32 -15.16
C HIS A 528 -6.08 -33.27 -16.31
N ARG A 529 -6.78 -33.12 -17.44
CA ARG A 529 -6.62 -34.02 -18.59
C ARG A 529 -5.30 -33.73 -19.34
N PRO A 530 -4.64 -34.73 -19.95
CA PRO A 530 -3.40 -34.53 -20.69
C PRO A 530 -3.49 -33.52 -21.86
N ASP A 531 -4.68 -33.38 -22.46
CA ASP A 531 -4.95 -32.38 -23.52
C ASP A 531 -4.98 -30.92 -23.01
N GLN A 532 -4.97 -30.71 -21.69
CA GLN A 532 -4.92 -29.40 -21.05
C GLN A 532 -3.51 -28.94 -20.65
N LEU A 533 -2.50 -29.79 -20.84
CA LEU A 533 -1.10 -29.53 -20.44
C LEU A 533 -0.51 -28.28 -21.10
N LEU A 534 -0.94 -27.98 -22.33
CA LEU A 534 -0.51 -26.78 -23.09
C LEU A 534 -1.45 -25.58 -22.87
N THR A 535 -2.40 -25.64 -21.94
CA THR A 535 -3.31 -24.52 -21.68
C THR A 535 -2.73 -23.59 -20.62
N GLY A 536 -2.89 -22.27 -20.79
CA GLY A 536 -2.46 -21.30 -19.79
C GLY A 536 -3.16 -21.47 -18.43
N LYS A 537 -4.33 -22.12 -18.40
CA LYS A 537 -5.08 -22.37 -17.16
C LYS A 537 -4.29 -23.18 -16.14
N ALA A 538 -3.67 -24.29 -16.54
CA ALA A 538 -2.92 -25.15 -15.62
C ALA A 538 -1.73 -24.40 -14.99
N VAL A 539 -0.96 -23.68 -15.81
CA VAL A 539 0.17 -22.86 -15.36
C VAL A 539 -0.30 -21.76 -14.41
N ARG A 540 -1.37 -21.03 -14.76
CA ARG A 540 -1.93 -19.97 -13.90
C ARG A 540 -2.41 -20.52 -12.56
N ASP A 541 -3.16 -21.61 -12.57
CA ASP A 541 -3.77 -22.16 -11.36
C ASP A 541 -2.68 -22.70 -10.39
N ARG A 542 -1.62 -23.33 -10.93
CA ARG A 542 -0.44 -23.78 -10.15
C ARG A 542 0.37 -22.62 -9.56
N VAL A 543 0.69 -21.62 -10.39
CA VAL A 543 1.46 -20.46 -9.94
C VAL A 543 0.66 -19.66 -8.91
N ALA A 544 -0.65 -19.50 -9.09
CA ALA A 544 -1.52 -18.87 -8.10
C ALA A 544 -1.56 -19.66 -6.80
N ALA A 545 -1.61 -21.00 -6.85
CA ALA A 545 -1.54 -21.84 -5.65
C ALA A 545 -0.20 -21.69 -4.90
N ALA A 546 0.92 -21.66 -5.61
CA ALA A 546 2.24 -21.42 -5.03
C ALA A 546 2.37 -20.01 -4.43
N GLU A 547 1.90 -18.97 -5.13
CA GLU A 547 1.87 -17.60 -4.61
C GLU A 547 1.01 -17.47 -3.33
N ASN A 548 -0.16 -18.09 -3.34
CA ASN A 548 -1.07 -18.09 -2.19
C ASN A 548 -0.47 -18.80 -0.98
N ALA A 549 0.31 -19.86 -1.22
CA ALA A 549 1.03 -20.58 -0.18
C ALA A 549 2.25 -19.81 0.37
N GLY A 550 2.77 -18.84 -0.39
CA GLY A 550 3.88 -17.98 0.00
C GLY A 550 5.26 -18.47 -0.43
N PHE A 551 5.35 -19.20 -1.55
CA PHE A 551 6.64 -19.52 -2.18
C PHE A 551 7.32 -18.24 -2.69
N THR A 552 8.64 -18.16 -2.51
CA THR A 552 9.51 -17.05 -2.93
C THR A 552 9.62 -16.93 -4.44
N PHE A 553 9.76 -18.06 -5.13
CA PHE A 553 9.85 -18.09 -6.57
C PHE A 553 9.32 -19.41 -7.13
N ALA A 554 8.94 -19.39 -8.40
CA ALA A 554 8.65 -20.56 -9.19
C ALA A 554 9.58 -20.63 -10.39
N THR A 555 10.11 -21.82 -10.69
CA THR A 555 10.86 -22.08 -11.92
C THR A 555 9.97 -22.70 -13.00
N PHE A 556 10.41 -22.50 -14.24
CA PHE A 556 9.81 -23.10 -15.43
C PHE A 556 10.94 -23.66 -16.29
N ASP A 557 11.10 -24.97 -16.31
CA ASP A 557 12.10 -25.67 -17.12
C ASP A 557 11.87 -25.48 -18.64
N ASP A 558 12.94 -25.63 -19.43
CA ASP A 558 12.91 -25.50 -20.89
C ASP A 558 13.93 -26.40 -21.60
N SER A 559 13.74 -26.64 -22.89
CA SER A 559 14.71 -27.33 -23.73
C SER A 559 14.67 -26.84 -25.16
N ILE A 560 15.87 -26.65 -25.74
CA ILE A 560 16.04 -26.32 -27.17
C ILE A 560 15.52 -27.46 -28.06
N LEU A 561 15.54 -28.70 -27.57
CA LEU A 561 15.15 -29.87 -28.33
C LEU A 561 13.71 -30.28 -28.03
N PRO A 562 12.97 -30.81 -29.04
CA PRO A 562 11.65 -31.36 -28.80
C PRO A 562 11.73 -32.52 -27.79
N PRO A 563 10.67 -32.76 -26.99
CA PRO A 563 10.64 -33.87 -26.04
C PRO A 563 10.92 -35.21 -26.72
N SER A 564 11.74 -36.05 -26.08
CA SER A 564 12.12 -37.37 -26.58
C SER A 564 11.24 -38.53 -26.06
N GLY A 565 10.21 -38.25 -25.26
CA GLY A 565 9.31 -39.23 -24.62
C GLY A 565 7.83 -38.80 -24.52
N ASP A 566 7.05 -39.48 -23.66
CA ASP A 566 5.57 -39.32 -23.43
C ASP A 566 5.10 -37.88 -23.16
N VAL A 567 3.78 -37.66 -23.02
CA VAL A 567 3.08 -36.35 -22.91
C VAL A 567 3.81 -35.31 -22.05
N VAL A 568 4.69 -34.54 -22.70
CA VAL A 568 5.36 -33.37 -22.13
C VAL A 568 4.92 -32.18 -22.96
N GLY A 569 4.19 -31.25 -22.34
CA GLY A 569 3.76 -30.03 -22.99
C GLY A 569 4.81 -28.96 -22.73
N ARG A 570 5.55 -28.56 -23.78
CA ARG A 570 6.55 -27.50 -23.68
C ARG A 570 6.14 -26.29 -24.50
N ILE A 571 5.63 -25.29 -23.79
CA ILE A 571 5.59 -23.91 -24.27
C ILE A 571 6.84 -23.24 -23.69
N ASP A 572 7.50 -22.42 -24.48
CA ASP A 572 8.66 -21.60 -24.08
C ASP A 572 8.53 -21.06 -22.64
N ALA A 573 9.57 -21.26 -21.83
CA ALA A 573 9.54 -20.96 -20.39
C ALA A 573 9.33 -19.47 -20.11
N VAL A 574 9.97 -18.59 -20.89
CA VAL A 574 9.83 -17.14 -20.72
C VAL A 574 8.41 -16.69 -21.05
N SER A 575 7.79 -17.28 -22.07
CA SER A 575 6.41 -17.03 -22.46
C SER A 575 5.42 -17.49 -21.40
N ARG A 576 5.64 -18.64 -20.76
CA ARG A 576 4.82 -19.12 -19.64
C ARG A 576 4.95 -18.21 -18.42
N ALA A 577 6.18 -17.85 -18.05
CA ALA A 577 6.43 -16.89 -16.99
C ALA A 577 5.74 -15.54 -17.28
N SER A 578 5.86 -15.03 -18.50
CA SER A 578 5.25 -13.76 -18.93
C SER A 578 3.73 -13.81 -18.90
N TYR A 579 3.12 -14.95 -19.25
CA TYR A 579 1.67 -15.14 -19.21
C TYR A 579 1.10 -14.98 -17.79
N VAL A 580 1.78 -15.50 -16.77
CA VAL A 580 1.35 -15.42 -15.36
C VAL A 580 1.87 -14.19 -14.61
N ALA A 581 2.77 -13.41 -15.22
CA ALA A 581 3.37 -12.23 -14.60
C ALA A 581 2.33 -11.21 -14.12
N ALA A 582 1.31 -10.95 -14.95
CA ALA A 582 0.24 -9.99 -14.64
C ALA A 582 -0.81 -10.54 -13.66
N THR A 583 -0.92 -11.86 -13.51
CA THR A 583 -1.91 -12.51 -12.63
C THR A 583 -1.36 -12.79 -11.23
N THR A 584 -0.11 -12.42 -10.97
CA THR A 584 0.59 -12.62 -9.70
C THR A 584 1.07 -11.29 -9.13
N SER A 585 1.39 -11.25 -7.84
CA SER A 585 1.73 -10.00 -7.12
C SER A 585 2.98 -10.08 -6.24
N THR A 586 3.46 -11.27 -5.91
CA THR A 586 4.50 -11.53 -4.91
C THR A 586 5.53 -12.57 -5.36
N ILE A 587 5.11 -13.64 -6.04
CA ILE A 587 6.02 -14.75 -6.40
C ILE A 587 6.99 -14.33 -7.51
N GLY A 588 8.26 -14.72 -7.37
CA GLY A 588 9.27 -14.60 -8.41
C GLY A 588 9.04 -15.59 -9.55
N LEU A 589 9.32 -15.19 -10.78
CA LEU A 589 9.10 -16.00 -11.98
C LEU A 589 10.44 -16.23 -12.68
N VAL A 590 10.96 -17.45 -12.58
CA VAL A 590 12.35 -17.79 -12.91
C VAL A 590 12.38 -18.83 -14.05
N PRO A 591 12.20 -18.41 -15.31
CA PRO A 591 12.36 -19.32 -16.45
C PRO A 591 13.79 -19.82 -16.59
N VAL A 592 13.93 -21.08 -17.01
CA VAL A 592 15.20 -21.66 -17.46
C VAL A 592 15.47 -21.17 -18.89
N VAL A 593 16.63 -20.55 -19.10
CA VAL A 593 17.08 -20.17 -20.45
C VAL A 593 18.55 -20.58 -20.62
N GLY A 594 18.83 -21.25 -21.72
CA GLY A 594 20.17 -21.73 -22.06
C GLY A 594 21.17 -20.60 -22.24
N THR A 595 22.41 -20.85 -21.83
CA THR A 595 23.55 -19.92 -21.97
C THR A 595 24.44 -20.26 -23.15
N THR A 596 24.38 -21.50 -23.64
CA THR A 596 25.06 -21.97 -24.86
C THR A 596 24.04 -22.02 -26.00
N TYR A 597 24.46 -21.63 -27.21
CA TYR A 597 23.64 -21.57 -28.43
C TYR A 597 22.56 -20.48 -28.48
N ALA A 598 21.92 -20.14 -27.36
CA ALA A 598 20.99 -19.03 -27.25
C ALA A 598 21.69 -17.68 -27.50
N GLU A 599 21.00 -16.78 -28.20
CA GLU A 599 21.55 -15.46 -28.53
C GLU A 599 21.30 -14.47 -27.36
N PRO A 600 22.36 -13.93 -26.74
CA PRO A 600 22.24 -13.20 -25.48
C PRO A 600 21.50 -11.87 -25.59
N PHE A 601 21.49 -11.21 -26.76
CA PHE A 601 20.76 -9.95 -26.94
C PHE A 601 19.24 -10.13 -26.80
N HIS A 602 18.68 -11.17 -27.45
CA HIS A 602 17.26 -11.48 -27.31
C HIS A 602 16.93 -12.08 -25.95
N THR A 603 17.81 -12.93 -25.38
CA THR A 603 17.65 -13.44 -24.01
C THR A 603 17.53 -12.28 -23.01
N SER A 604 18.44 -11.31 -23.07
CA SER A 604 18.39 -10.11 -22.23
C SER A 604 17.07 -9.35 -22.38
N SER A 605 16.61 -9.16 -23.62
CA SER A 605 15.38 -8.41 -23.94
C SER A 605 14.11 -9.12 -23.46
N GLN A 606 14.01 -10.43 -23.66
CA GLN A 606 12.88 -11.24 -23.21
C GLN A 606 12.78 -11.24 -21.68
N LEU A 607 13.91 -11.43 -20.99
CA LEU A 607 13.99 -11.43 -19.54
C LEU A 607 13.70 -10.04 -18.93
N ALA A 608 14.26 -8.97 -19.50
CA ALA A 608 13.95 -7.61 -19.07
C ALA A 608 12.46 -7.28 -19.24
N THR A 609 11.84 -7.75 -20.34
CA THR A 609 10.41 -7.59 -20.57
C THR A 609 9.59 -8.34 -19.51
N LEU A 610 9.95 -9.60 -19.19
CA LEU A 610 9.33 -10.35 -18.11
C LEU A 610 9.43 -9.60 -16.77
N ASP A 611 10.57 -8.99 -16.49
CA ASP A 611 10.77 -8.22 -15.27
C ASP A 611 9.87 -6.99 -15.21
N TYR A 612 9.71 -6.27 -16.32
CA TYR A 612 8.72 -5.19 -16.42
C TYR A 612 7.28 -5.69 -16.25
N SER A 613 6.89 -6.76 -16.97
CA SER A 613 5.54 -7.34 -16.89
C SER A 613 5.19 -7.85 -15.49
N SER A 614 6.19 -8.34 -14.76
CA SER A 614 6.04 -8.84 -13.40
C SER A 614 6.23 -7.76 -12.33
N ARG A 615 6.62 -6.53 -12.70
CA ARG A 615 6.94 -5.42 -11.78
C ARG A 615 8.15 -5.71 -10.88
N GLY A 616 9.23 -6.23 -11.46
CA GLY A 616 10.50 -6.49 -10.78
C GLY A 616 10.60 -7.87 -10.14
N ARG A 617 9.79 -8.84 -10.55
CA ARG A 617 9.77 -10.22 -10.00
C ARG A 617 10.33 -11.25 -10.98
N GLY A 618 11.00 -10.82 -12.04
CA GLY A 618 11.67 -11.73 -12.97
C GLY A 618 12.92 -12.34 -12.36
N GLY A 619 13.27 -13.56 -12.78
CA GLY A 619 14.59 -14.13 -12.59
C GLY A 619 15.04 -14.87 -13.83
N TRP A 620 16.25 -15.44 -13.78
CA TRP A 620 16.78 -16.26 -14.86
C TRP A 620 17.56 -17.44 -14.27
N LEU A 621 17.14 -18.67 -14.55
CA LEU A 621 17.96 -19.85 -14.29
C LEU A 621 18.83 -20.15 -15.51
N ALA A 622 20.09 -19.75 -15.42
CA ALA A 622 21.09 -19.85 -16.47
C ALA A 622 21.70 -21.24 -16.50
N VAL A 623 21.45 -22.00 -17.57
CA VAL A 623 21.92 -23.39 -17.71
C VAL A 623 22.79 -23.55 -18.97
N PRO A 624 23.89 -24.32 -18.93
CA PRO A 624 24.63 -24.66 -20.14
C PRO A 624 23.84 -25.68 -20.97
N VAL A 625 23.96 -25.62 -22.30
CA VAL A 625 23.34 -26.61 -23.19
C VAL A 625 24.43 -27.48 -23.79
N GLU A 626 24.45 -28.75 -23.39
CA GLU A 626 25.52 -29.68 -23.76
C GLU A 626 25.22 -30.54 -24.99
N ASP A 627 23.96 -30.68 -25.39
CA ASP A 627 23.58 -31.55 -26.50
C ASP A 627 23.99 -30.96 -27.86
N ASP A 628 24.88 -31.64 -28.58
CA ASP A 628 25.31 -31.29 -29.94
C ASP A 628 24.14 -31.18 -30.94
N ALA A 629 23.00 -31.82 -30.67
CA ALA A 629 21.78 -31.66 -31.47
C ALA A 629 21.17 -30.26 -31.33
N ALA A 630 21.32 -29.61 -30.17
CA ALA A 630 20.87 -28.24 -29.97
C ALA A 630 21.64 -27.26 -30.88
N ALA A 631 22.95 -27.47 -31.06
CA ALA A 631 23.76 -26.69 -32.00
C ALA A 631 23.20 -26.76 -33.42
N ARG A 632 22.81 -27.97 -33.87
CA ARG A 632 22.24 -28.20 -35.20
C ARG A 632 20.88 -27.55 -35.38
N ALA A 633 20.04 -27.54 -34.34
CA ALA A 633 18.73 -26.89 -34.38
C ALA A 633 18.82 -25.39 -34.70
N TRP A 634 19.90 -24.73 -34.24
CA TRP A 634 20.19 -23.32 -34.49
C TRP A 634 21.15 -23.08 -35.67
N GLY A 635 21.62 -24.13 -36.35
CA GLY A 635 22.59 -24.03 -37.44
C GLY A 635 24.00 -23.56 -37.00
N ARG A 636 24.35 -23.73 -35.71
CA ARG A 636 25.67 -23.39 -35.16
C ARG A 636 26.60 -24.61 -35.16
N ALA A 637 27.90 -24.36 -35.17
CA ALA A 637 28.90 -25.40 -34.91
C ALA A 637 28.80 -25.86 -33.44
N PRO A 638 28.91 -27.18 -33.15
CA PRO A 638 28.90 -27.66 -31.78
C PRO A 638 30.08 -27.13 -30.95
N VAL A 639 29.81 -26.72 -29.72
CA VAL A 639 30.83 -26.34 -28.74
C VAL A 639 31.28 -27.60 -27.99
N THR A 640 32.27 -28.28 -28.57
CA THR A 640 32.58 -29.67 -28.19
C THR A 640 33.42 -29.83 -26.92
N THR A 641 34.19 -28.80 -26.53
CA THR A 641 35.03 -28.86 -25.32
C THR A 641 34.34 -28.22 -24.13
N GLU A 642 34.53 -28.81 -22.94
CA GLU A 642 33.98 -28.29 -21.68
C GLU A 642 34.46 -26.87 -21.39
N SER A 643 35.76 -26.58 -21.62
CA SER A 643 36.32 -25.24 -21.44
C SER A 643 35.67 -24.20 -22.35
N ALA A 644 35.37 -24.56 -23.61
CA ALA A 644 34.69 -23.65 -24.54
C ALA A 644 33.22 -23.45 -24.16
N ARG A 645 32.53 -24.49 -23.64
CA ARG A 645 31.15 -24.35 -23.13
C ARG A 645 31.09 -23.43 -21.92
N GLN A 646 32.01 -23.61 -20.96
CA GLN A 646 32.12 -22.74 -19.79
C GLN A 646 32.48 -21.30 -20.20
N GLN A 647 33.34 -21.10 -21.21
CA GLN A 647 33.64 -19.77 -21.73
C GLN A 647 32.41 -19.12 -22.36
N GLU A 648 31.71 -19.80 -23.27
CA GLU A 648 30.50 -19.26 -23.90
C GLU A 648 29.40 -18.97 -22.88
N GLN A 649 29.24 -19.81 -21.86
CA GLN A 649 28.31 -19.56 -20.76
C GLN A 649 28.68 -18.29 -20.00
N ARG A 650 29.95 -18.14 -19.59
CA ARG A 650 30.41 -16.94 -18.87
C ARG A 650 30.19 -15.68 -19.70
N ASP A 651 30.49 -15.75 -20.99
CA ASP A 651 30.32 -14.65 -21.93
C ASP A 651 28.83 -14.28 -22.08
N SER A 652 27.95 -15.29 -22.18
CA SER A 652 26.51 -15.10 -22.30
C SER A 652 25.92 -14.39 -21.07
N VAL A 653 26.26 -14.84 -19.86
CA VAL A 653 25.80 -14.19 -18.62
C VAL A 653 26.32 -12.75 -18.52
N THR A 654 27.60 -12.53 -18.83
CA THR A 654 28.21 -11.19 -18.83
C THR A 654 27.50 -10.25 -19.80
N VAL A 655 27.27 -10.69 -21.04
CA VAL A 655 26.60 -9.87 -22.05
C VAL A 655 25.17 -9.54 -21.65
N VAL A 656 24.42 -10.51 -21.11
CA VAL A 656 23.04 -10.27 -20.67
C VAL A 656 22.98 -9.24 -19.55
N THR A 657 23.85 -9.34 -18.54
CA THR A 657 23.92 -8.36 -17.44
C THR A 657 24.37 -6.98 -17.91
N ASP A 658 25.30 -6.93 -18.87
CA ASP A 658 25.81 -5.68 -19.43
C ASP A 658 24.78 -4.96 -20.31
N LEU A 659 23.97 -5.73 -21.03
CA LEU A 659 22.84 -5.21 -21.79
C LEU A 659 21.79 -4.59 -20.87
N TRP A 660 21.49 -5.20 -19.72
CA TRP A 660 20.58 -4.60 -18.74
C TRP A 660 21.10 -3.26 -18.21
N ASP A 661 22.40 -3.16 -17.96
CA ASP A 661 23.03 -1.91 -17.52
C ASP A 661 23.32 -0.93 -18.66
N SER A 662 23.11 -1.31 -19.92
CA SER A 662 23.35 -0.42 -21.07
C SER A 662 22.46 0.82 -21.06
N TRP A 663 21.48 0.89 -20.16
CA TRP A 663 20.66 2.05 -19.84
C TRP A 663 20.95 2.47 -18.41
N GLU A 664 21.34 3.72 -18.16
CA GLU A 664 21.46 4.21 -16.79
C GLU A 664 20.10 4.35 -16.09
N ASP A 665 20.15 4.48 -14.76
CA ASP A 665 19.00 4.91 -13.98
C ASP A 665 18.55 6.30 -14.49
N ASP A 666 17.24 6.43 -14.73
CA ASP A 666 16.57 7.62 -15.28
C ASP A 666 16.94 7.98 -16.73
N ALA A 667 17.48 7.05 -17.54
CA ALA A 667 17.67 7.29 -18.98
C ALA A 667 16.36 7.66 -19.71
N VAL A 668 15.19 7.21 -19.19
CA VAL A 668 13.85 7.55 -19.69
C VAL A 668 13.26 8.68 -18.85
N VAL A 669 13.35 9.93 -19.33
CA VAL A 669 13.03 11.15 -18.55
C VAL A 669 11.56 11.55 -18.62
N ARG A 670 10.84 11.21 -19.70
CA ARG A 670 9.40 11.50 -19.90
C ARG A 670 9.03 12.98 -19.63
N ASP A 671 9.89 13.91 -20.03
CA ASP A 671 9.63 15.34 -19.83
C ASP A 671 8.69 15.87 -20.92
N TYR A 672 7.42 16.06 -20.52
CA TYR A 672 6.36 16.58 -21.38
C TYR A 672 6.58 18.05 -21.79
N LEU A 673 7.28 18.85 -20.98
CA LEU A 673 7.49 20.27 -21.26
C LEU A 673 8.61 20.48 -22.28
N SER A 674 9.66 19.66 -22.23
CA SER A 674 10.76 19.72 -23.21
C SER A 674 10.59 18.80 -24.42
N GLY A 675 9.59 17.91 -24.41
CA GLY A 675 9.38 16.89 -25.45
C GLY A 675 10.48 15.82 -25.49
N ARG A 676 11.29 15.71 -24.42
CA ARG A 676 12.42 14.78 -24.33
C ARG A 676 11.98 13.49 -23.63
N PHE A 677 11.89 12.42 -24.41
CA PHE A 677 11.56 11.09 -23.89
C PHE A 677 12.79 10.35 -23.33
N LEU A 678 13.98 10.62 -23.86
CA LEU A 678 15.19 9.83 -23.62
C LEU A 678 16.45 10.71 -23.52
N GLU A 679 17.29 10.44 -22.53
CA GLU A 679 18.66 10.98 -22.40
C GLU A 679 19.64 10.07 -23.15
N ARG A 680 19.99 10.44 -24.39
CA ARG A 680 20.84 9.59 -25.25
C ARG A 680 22.23 9.34 -24.66
N ASP A 681 22.76 10.29 -23.90
CA ASP A 681 24.09 10.18 -23.29
C ASP A 681 24.12 9.20 -22.09
N ARG A 682 22.95 8.70 -21.67
CA ARG A 682 22.78 7.67 -20.66
C ARG A 682 22.53 6.28 -21.25
N LEU A 683 22.75 6.10 -22.56
CA LEU A 683 22.76 4.81 -23.23
C LEU A 683 24.18 4.44 -23.61
N HIS A 684 24.56 3.23 -23.24
CA HIS A 684 25.92 2.71 -23.36
C HIS A 684 25.97 1.56 -24.34
N TYR A 685 27.06 1.50 -25.11
CA TYR A 685 27.33 0.35 -25.98
C TYR A 685 28.03 -0.73 -25.17
N VAL A 686 27.53 -1.97 -25.26
CA VAL A 686 28.15 -3.11 -24.58
C VAL A 686 29.51 -3.45 -25.21
N ASN A 687 29.64 -3.34 -26.54
CA ASN A 687 30.89 -3.59 -27.30
C ASN A 687 31.62 -4.89 -26.90
N PHE A 688 30.86 -5.97 -26.71
CA PHE A 688 31.42 -7.28 -26.39
C PHE A 688 31.87 -8.02 -27.65
N GLU A 689 33.10 -8.53 -27.64
CA GLU A 689 33.67 -9.42 -28.65
C GLU A 689 34.20 -10.68 -27.96
N GLY A 690 33.51 -11.81 -28.15
CA GLY A 690 33.93 -13.13 -27.65
C GLY A 690 34.26 -14.08 -28.80
N ASP A 691 34.70 -15.29 -28.45
CA ASP A 691 35.15 -16.29 -29.43
C ASP A 691 34.00 -16.82 -30.31
N THR A 692 32.78 -16.85 -29.79
CA THR A 692 31.63 -17.49 -30.45
C THR A 692 30.53 -16.52 -30.91
N PHE A 693 30.48 -15.30 -30.35
CA PHE A 693 29.57 -14.24 -30.75
C PHE A 693 30.08 -12.84 -30.34
N SER A 694 29.48 -11.79 -30.89
CA SER A 694 29.76 -10.40 -30.53
C SER A 694 28.47 -9.61 -30.39
N VAL A 695 28.37 -8.71 -29.40
CA VAL A 695 27.22 -7.83 -29.17
C VAL A 695 27.67 -6.39 -29.01
N LYS A 696 27.22 -5.51 -29.91
CA LYS A 696 27.69 -4.12 -29.98
C LYS A 696 26.78 -3.13 -29.26
N GLY A 697 25.50 -3.10 -29.63
CA GLY A 697 24.57 -2.03 -29.26
C GLY A 697 24.00 -2.14 -27.84
N PRO A 698 23.31 -1.08 -27.37
CA PRO A 698 22.53 -1.13 -26.14
C PRO A 698 21.34 -2.09 -26.27
N ALA A 699 20.79 -2.53 -25.14
CA ALA A 699 19.54 -3.27 -25.09
C ALA A 699 18.38 -2.48 -25.73
N ILE A 700 17.41 -3.20 -26.31
CA ILE A 700 16.17 -2.60 -26.83
C ILE A 700 15.10 -2.40 -25.76
N VAL A 701 15.25 -3.05 -24.61
CA VAL A 701 14.38 -2.88 -23.44
C VAL A 701 15.16 -2.06 -22.41
N PRO A 702 14.55 -1.06 -21.76
CA PRO A 702 15.24 -0.26 -20.75
C PRO A 702 15.69 -1.10 -19.54
N ARG A 703 16.53 -0.52 -18.68
CA ARG A 703 17.07 -1.20 -17.50
C ARG A 703 15.94 -1.81 -16.65
N PRO A 704 16.01 -3.12 -16.30
CA PRO A 704 14.99 -3.80 -15.52
C PRO A 704 14.63 -3.06 -14.21
N PRO A 705 13.37 -3.11 -13.73
CA PRO A 705 12.94 -2.51 -12.47
C PRO A 705 13.84 -2.80 -11.26
N GLN A 706 14.38 -4.02 -11.15
CA GLN A 706 15.32 -4.41 -10.08
C GLN A 706 16.81 -4.12 -10.40
N GLY A 707 17.10 -3.29 -11.40
CA GLY A 707 18.44 -2.98 -11.90
C GLY A 707 18.96 -4.07 -12.82
N GLN A 708 19.12 -5.27 -12.28
CA GLN A 708 19.36 -6.51 -13.03
C GLN A 708 18.49 -7.61 -12.43
N LEU A 709 18.01 -8.53 -13.26
CA LEU A 709 17.26 -9.67 -12.75
C LEU A 709 18.10 -10.51 -11.80
N VAL A 710 17.45 -11.29 -10.93
CA VAL A 710 18.15 -12.29 -10.13
C VAL A 710 18.57 -13.44 -11.03
N VAL A 711 19.88 -13.67 -11.12
CA VAL A 711 20.46 -14.78 -11.89
C VAL A 711 20.68 -15.98 -10.96
N PHE A 712 20.14 -17.12 -11.36
CA PHE A 712 20.34 -18.41 -10.72
C PHE A 712 21.24 -19.29 -11.60
N GLY A 713 22.03 -20.17 -10.99
CA GLY A 713 22.76 -21.21 -11.71
C GLY A 713 23.11 -22.39 -10.82
N ARG A 714 23.47 -23.53 -11.42
CA ARG A 714 23.77 -24.76 -10.68
C ARG A 714 25.26 -24.90 -10.40
N TYR A 715 25.60 -25.32 -9.20
CA TYR A 715 26.98 -25.57 -8.80
C TYR A 715 27.61 -26.67 -9.66
N GLY A 716 28.80 -26.40 -10.19
CA GLY A 716 29.50 -27.26 -11.15
C GLY A 716 29.12 -27.01 -12.61
N GLU A 717 28.00 -26.35 -12.88
CA GLU A 717 27.59 -25.96 -14.24
C GLU A 717 27.98 -24.53 -14.57
N ILE A 718 28.10 -23.63 -13.59
CA ILE A 718 28.44 -22.21 -13.74
C ILE A 718 29.52 -21.78 -12.73
N ASP A 719 30.30 -20.74 -13.05
CA ASP A 719 31.17 -20.08 -12.06
C ASP A 719 30.32 -19.50 -10.92
N PRO A 720 30.51 -19.92 -9.65
CA PRO A 720 29.69 -19.47 -8.53
C PRO A 720 29.66 -17.96 -8.29
N ARG A 721 30.61 -17.20 -8.85
CA ARG A 721 30.66 -15.74 -8.73
C ARG A 721 29.72 -14.98 -9.67
N GLN A 722 29.22 -15.65 -10.72
CA GLN A 722 28.37 -15.00 -11.72
C GLN A 722 26.90 -14.88 -11.31
N PRO A 723 26.23 -15.93 -10.79
CA PRO A 723 24.83 -15.83 -10.38
C PRO A 723 24.70 -15.19 -8.99
N ASP A 724 23.53 -14.59 -8.74
CA ASP A 724 23.14 -14.15 -7.40
C ASP A 724 22.78 -15.35 -6.49
N VAL A 725 22.26 -16.43 -7.09
CA VAL A 725 21.85 -17.65 -6.39
C VAL A 725 22.48 -18.89 -7.02
N VAL A 726 23.22 -19.65 -6.22
CA VAL A 726 23.79 -20.94 -6.61
C VAL A 726 22.94 -22.07 -6.04
N LEU A 727 22.46 -22.94 -6.94
CA LEU A 727 21.71 -24.14 -6.61
C LEU A 727 22.69 -25.32 -6.41
N VAL A 728 22.65 -25.95 -5.24
CA VAL A 728 23.45 -27.15 -4.91
C VAL A 728 22.56 -28.38 -4.78
N SER A 729 23.10 -29.54 -5.12
CA SER A 729 22.44 -30.84 -4.95
C SER A 729 23.30 -31.79 -4.13
N GLY A 730 22.66 -32.77 -3.50
CA GLY A 730 23.29 -33.86 -2.76
C GLY A 730 22.23 -34.86 -2.31
N ASP A 731 22.60 -36.13 -2.17
CA ASP A 731 21.68 -37.24 -1.82
C ASP A 731 21.35 -37.31 -0.32
N SER A 732 22.02 -36.48 0.47
CA SER A 732 21.98 -36.45 1.93
C SER A 732 22.22 -35.03 2.42
N MET A 733 21.78 -34.72 3.64
CA MET A 733 22.00 -33.39 4.23
C MET A 733 23.49 -33.05 4.36
N GLU A 734 24.32 -34.05 4.64
CA GLU A 734 25.77 -33.90 4.73
C GLU A 734 26.37 -33.49 3.38
N THR A 735 26.00 -34.17 2.28
CA THR A 735 26.53 -33.82 0.95
C THR A 735 26.01 -32.46 0.48
N ILE A 736 24.76 -32.11 0.78
CA ILE A 736 24.22 -30.77 0.52
C ILE A 736 25.02 -29.70 1.28
N ALA A 737 25.29 -29.90 2.58
CA ALA A 737 26.06 -28.96 3.38
C ALA A 737 27.52 -28.82 2.88
N GLN A 738 28.14 -29.91 2.44
CA GLN A 738 29.48 -29.90 1.84
C GLN A 738 29.50 -29.14 0.51
N SER A 739 28.53 -29.38 -0.38
CA SER A 739 28.39 -28.64 -1.64
C SER A 739 28.15 -27.15 -1.39
N ALA A 740 27.33 -26.82 -0.38
CA ALA A 740 27.07 -25.44 -0.02
C ALA A 740 28.32 -24.71 0.51
N ALA A 741 29.11 -25.36 1.36
CA ALA A 741 30.37 -24.82 1.86
C ALA A 741 31.34 -24.53 0.71
N LYS A 742 31.51 -25.49 -0.22
CA LYS A 742 32.39 -25.30 -1.39
C LYS A 742 31.91 -24.17 -2.30
N ALA A 743 30.61 -24.09 -2.58
CA ALA A 743 30.05 -23.01 -3.39
C ALA A 743 30.34 -21.62 -2.77
N ARG A 744 30.21 -21.49 -1.44
CA ARG A 744 30.57 -20.24 -0.72
C ARG A 744 32.06 -19.95 -0.76
N ASP A 745 32.91 -20.95 -0.55
CA ASP A 745 34.38 -20.80 -0.65
C ASP A 745 34.82 -20.33 -2.05
N GLU A 746 34.06 -20.72 -3.08
CA GLU A 746 34.27 -20.30 -4.47
C GLU A 746 33.62 -18.96 -4.83
N GLY A 747 32.85 -18.35 -3.93
CA GLY A 747 32.31 -16.99 -4.06
C GLY A 747 30.81 -16.89 -4.37
N ALA A 748 30.04 -17.94 -4.13
CA ALA A 748 28.57 -17.88 -4.23
C ALA A 748 27.97 -16.85 -3.27
N SER A 749 27.06 -16.01 -3.78
CA SER A 749 26.36 -15.00 -2.97
C SER A 749 25.29 -15.60 -2.08
N LEU A 750 24.29 -16.26 -2.67
CA LEU A 750 23.28 -17.05 -1.97
C LEU A 750 23.38 -18.51 -2.41
N VAL A 751 23.14 -19.45 -1.50
CA VAL A 751 23.20 -20.88 -1.80
C VAL A 751 21.92 -21.59 -1.39
N PHE A 752 21.21 -22.19 -2.35
CA PHE A 752 19.97 -22.94 -2.12
C PHE A 752 20.15 -24.42 -2.46
N ALA A 753 19.50 -25.32 -1.72
CA ALA A 753 19.50 -26.74 -2.05
C ALA A 753 18.34 -27.10 -2.99
N GLU A 754 18.60 -27.93 -4.00
CA GLU A 754 17.55 -28.60 -4.76
C GLU A 754 17.18 -29.93 -4.10
N VAL A 755 15.89 -30.12 -3.79
CA VAL A 755 15.40 -31.34 -3.14
C VAL A 755 14.17 -31.89 -3.85
N ASP A 756 14.12 -33.21 -4.01
CA ASP A 756 12.92 -33.89 -4.51
C ASP A 756 11.91 -34.07 -3.38
N VAL A 757 10.61 -33.95 -3.69
CA VAL A 757 9.55 -34.17 -2.70
C VAL A 757 8.50 -35.17 -3.18
N ALA A 758 8.09 -36.07 -2.29
CA ALA A 758 7.00 -37.02 -2.53
C ALA A 758 6.27 -37.32 -1.21
N PHE A 759 5.16 -36.65 -0.94
CA PHE A 759 4.46 -36.79 0.34
C PHE A 759 3.33 -37.83 0.33
N ASP A 760 2.83 -38.19 1.51
CA ASP A 760 1.59 -38.96 1.59
C ASP A 760 0.40 -38.10 1.12
N THR A 761 -0.51 -38.72 0.34
CA THR A 761 -1.81 -38.13 -0.02
C THR A 761 -2.90 -38.83 0.80
N PRO A 762 -4.15 -38.32 0.87
CA PRO A 762 -5.21 -38.92 1.68
C PRO A 762 -5.47 -40.42 1.40
N ASN A 763 -5.14 -40.90 0.20
CA ASN A 763 -5.47 -42.26 -0.24
C ASN A 763 -4.25 -43.18 -0.43
N LEU A 764 -3.04 -42.63 -0.59
CA LEU A 764 -1.84 -43.40 -0.93
C LEU A 764 -0.61 -42.81 -0.24
N SER A 765 0.23 -43.69 0.30
CA SER A 765 1.54 -43.27 0.81
C SER A 765 2.49 -42.88 -0.33
N ALA A 766 3.48 -42.07 -0.03
CA ALA A 766 4.56 -41.69 -0.94
C ALA A 766 5.23 -42.91 -1.59
N ALA A 767 5.45 -43.98 -0.81
CA ALA A 767 6.03 -45.23 -1.30
C ALA A 767 5.11 -45.95 -2.31
N GLN A 768 3.80 -45.95 -2.06
CA GLN A 768 2.81 -46.52 -2.98
C GLN A 768 2.73 -45.70 -4.28
N ARG A 769 2.65 -44.35 -4.17
CA ARG A 769 2.66 -43.42 -5.32
C ARG A 769 3.88 -43.66 -6.22
N ARG A 770 5.07 -43.75 -5.62
CA ARG A 770 6.32 -44.02 -6.35
C ARG A 770 6.34 -45.41 -7.00
N THR A 771 5.89 -46.44 -6.29
CA THR A 771 5.83 -47.80 -6.83
C THR A 771 4.88 -47.87 -8.03
N GLU A 772 3.73 -47.21 -7.93
CA GLU A 772 2.76 -47.13 -9.03
C GLU A 772 3.33 -46.38 -10.23
N LEU A 773 3.91 -45.20 -10.02
CA LEU A 773 4.55 -44.42 -11.09
C LEU A 773 5.68 -45.18 -11.78
N ASN A 774 6.52 -45.88 -11.00
CA ASN A 774 7.61 -46.72 -11.51
C ASN A 774 7.12 -47.90 -12.37
N SER A 775 5.85 -48.32 -12.23
CA SER A 775 5.28 -49.36 -13.10
C SER A 775 4.98 -48.88 -14.52
N TYR A 776 4.92 -47.56 -14.75
CA TYR A 776 4.66 -46.94 -16.05
C TYR A 776 5.90 -46.38 -16.73
N GLY A 777 7.00 -46.21 -16.00
CA GLY A 777 8.27 -45.69 -16.51
C GLY A 777 9.27 -45.54 -15.36
N ASN A 778 10.56 -45.57 -15.65
CA ASN A 778 11.58 -45.45 -14.60
C ASN A 778 11.72 -43.99 -14.16
N ALA A 779 11.75 -43.74 -12.85
CA ALA A 779 12.13 -42.45 -12.30
C ALA A 779 13.54 -42.04 -12.77
N VAL A 780 13.72 -40.75 -13.07
CA VAL A 780 15.04 -40.18 -13.37
C VAL A 780 15.85 -40.14 -12.07
N VAL A 781 17.09 -40.63 -12.13
CA VAL A 781 18.02 -40.52 -10.99
C VAL A 781 18.59 -39.10 -10.98
N THR A 782 18.18 -38.31 -10.01
CA THR A 782 18.52 -36.87 -9.90
C THR A 782 19.71 -36.60 -8.99
N GLY A 783 20.06 -37.54 -8.10
CA GLY A 783 21.08 -37.34 -7.07
C GLY A 783 20.69 -36.34 -5.98
N ARG A 784 19.43 -35.87 -5.95
CA ARG A 784 18.89 -34.95 -4.94
C ARG A 784 18.33 -35.71 -3.75
N LEU A 785 18.43 -35.10 -2.58
CA LEU A 785 17.79 -35.57 -1.36
C LEU A 785 16.27 -35.62 -1.60
N LEU A 786 15.69 -36.79 -1.34
CA LEU A 786 14.25 -37.00 -1.40
C LEU A 786 13.63 -36.80 0.00
N LEU A 787 12.77 -35.79 0.13
CA LEU A 787 11.92 -35.61 1.31
C LEU A 787 10.59 -36.33 1.04
N ALA A 788 10.36 -37.46 1.72
CA ALA A 788 9.19 -38.30 1.48
C ALA A 788 8.39 -38.66 2.74
N ALA A 789 7.14 -39.05 2.52
CA ALA A 789 6.15 -39.50 3.52
C ALA A 789 5.61 -38.40 4.45
N ASP A 790 6.36 -37.98 5.47
CA ASP A 790 5.86 -37.08 6.52
C ASP A 790 6.26 -35.60 6.28
N PRO A 791 5.30 -34.68 6.05
CA PRO A 791 5.60 -33.25 5.91
C PRO A 791 6.16 -32.62 7.19
N GLY A 792 5.91 -33.18 8.37
CA GLY A 792 6.50 -32.74 9.64
C GLY A 792 8.00 -33.04 9.72
N GLU A 793 8.42 -34.24 9.32
CA GLU A 793 9.84 -34.60 9.23
C GLU A 793 10.56 -33.75 8.18
N ALA A 794 9.91 -33.48 7.04
CA ALA A 794 10.46 -32.58 6.03
C ALA A 794 10.74 -31.18 6.59
N ALA A 795 9.83 -30.61 7.39
CA ALA A 795 10.06 -29.31 8.03
C ALA A 795 11.25 -29.33 9.01
N VAL A 796 11.50 -30.45 9.70
CA VAL A 796 12.66 -30.62 10.58
C VAL A 796 13.96 -30.66 9.78
N VAL A 797 14.00 -31.46 8.71
CA VAL A 797 15.17 -31.53 7.81
C VAL A 797 15.49 -30.16 7.22
N LEU A 798 14.47 -29.44 6.76
CA LEU A 798 14.63 -28.10 6.20
C LEU A 798 15.13 -27.08 7.22
N LYS A 799 14.70 -27.19 8.48
CA LYS A 799 15.21 -26.36 9.58
C LYS A 799 16.70 -26.59 9.85
N GLU A 800 17.16 -27.82 9.75
CA GLU A 800 18.58 -28.14 9.90
C GLU A 800 19.39 -27.66 8.69
N LEU A 801 18.88 -27.88 7.47
CA LEU A 801 19.46 -27.38 6.23
C LEU A 801 19.56 -25.84 6.20
N ALA A 802 18.61 -25.13 6.82
CA ALA A 802 18.67 -23.67 6.99
C ALA A 802 19.87 -23.19 7.84
N GLY A 803 20.56 -24.09 8.54
CA GLY A 803 21.85 -23.79 9.19
C GLY A 803 23.02 -23.62 8.21
N HIS A 804 22.87 -24.07 6.96
CA HIS A 804 23.93 -24.10 5.95
C HIS A 804 23.56 -23.33 4.66
N LEU A 805 22.28 -23.07 4.44
CA LEU A 805 21.72 -22.58 3.19
C LEU A 805 20.89 -21.32 3.38
N ASP A 806 20.78 -20.53 2.32
CA ASP A 806 19.92 -19.34 2.25
C ASP A 806 18.51 -19.68 1.74
N GLY A 807 18.27 -20.91 1.31
CA GLY A 807 16.97 -21.34 0.80
C GLY A 807 16.94 -22.77 0.28
N VAL A 808 15.77 -23.15 -0.25
CA VAL A 808 15.51 -24.46 -0.86
C VAL A 808 14.69 -24.30 -2.14
N HIS A 809 14.96 -25.14 -3.13
CA HIS A 809 14.20 -25.27 -4.37
C HIS A 809 13.57 -26.67 -4.43
N PHE A 810 12.24 -26.73 -4.28
CA PHE A 810 11.51 -27.99 -4.27
C PHE A 810 11.21 -28.50 -5.67
N HIS A 811 11.38 -29.80 -5.86
CA HIS A 811 11.07 -30.53 -7.09
C HIS A 811 9.99 -31.58 -6.81
N PRO A 812 8.70 -31.26 -7.08
CA PRO A 812 7.59 -32.17 -6.85
C PRO A 812 7.65 -33.43 -7.71
N LEU A 813 7.43 -34.61 -7.12
CA LEU A 813 7.24 -35.85 -7.87
C LEU A 813 6.00 -35.75 -8.79
N VAL A 814 4.89 -35.24 -8.24
CA VAL A 814 3.67 -34.87 -8.98
C VAL A 814 3.18 -33.54 -8.43
N ILE A 815 3.21 -32.47 -9.24
CA ILE A 815 2.92 -31.10 -8.78
C ILE A 815 1.53 -31.01 -8.12
N ASP A 816 0.50 -31.55 -8.77
CA ASP A 816 -0.89 -31.45 -8.29
C ASP A 816 -1.15 -32.20 -6.97
N GLU A 817 -0.28 -33.13 -6.59
CA GLU A 817 -0.39 -33.90 -5.34
C GLU A 817 0.51 -33.31 -4.24
N ASP A 818 1.73 -32.90 -4.58
CA ASP A 818 2.75 -32.49 -3.60
C ASP A 818 2.67 -30.99 -3.25
N LEU A 819 2.30 -30.10 -4.19
CA LEU A 819 2.13 -28.67 -3.91
C LEU A 819 1.09 -28.39 -2.82
N PRO A 820 -0.11 -29.02 -2.81
CA PRO A 820 -1.06 -28.85 -1.73
C PRO A 820 -0.51 -29.27 -0.36
N VAL A 821 0.33 -30.31 -0.30
CA VAL A 821 0.93 -30.76 0.96
C VAL A 821 1.99 -29.78 1.44
N LEU A 822 2.86 -29.29 0.54
CA LEU A 822 3.84 -28.24 0.85
C LEU A 822 3.15 -26.99 1.40
N ALA A 823 2.10 -26.52 0.71
CA ALA A 823 1.34 -25.33 1.06
C ALA A 823 0.62 -25.46 2.41
N LYS A 824 0.06 -26.64 2.70
CA LYS A 824 -0.76 -26.85 3.90
C LYS A 824 0.06 -27.18 5.15
N PHE A 825 1.20 -27.84 5.01
CA PHE A 825 1.92 -28.41 6.15
C PHE A 825 3.35 -27.91 6.28
N VAL A 826 4.10 -27.83 5.18
CA VAL A 826 5.55 -27.52 5.25
C VAL A 826 5.80 -26.01 5.37
N LEU A 827 5.27 -25.20 4.47
CA LEU A 827 5.47 -23.74 4.50
C LEU A 827 4.97 -23.10 5.80
N PRO A 828 3.76 -23.44 6.31
CA PRO A 828 3.31 -22.94 7.61
C PRO A 828 4.21 -23.35 8.77
N ALA A 829 4.80 -24.55 8.74
CA ALA A 829 5.72 -25.00 9.78
C ALA A 829 7.04 -24.22 9.76
N LEU A 830 7.60 -23.96 8.58
CA LEU A 830 8.81 -23.14 8.41
C LEU A 830 8.56 -21.68 8.83
N SER A 831 7.40 -21.13 8.48
CA SER A 831 6.98 -19.78 8.86
C SER A 831 6.79 -19.65 10.37
N LYS A 832 6.10 -20.61 11.01
CA LYS A 832 5.94 -20.67 12.47
C LYS A 832 7.28 -20.79 13.20
N ALA A 833 8.27 -21.44 12.58
CA ALA A 833 9.62 -21.54 13.11
C ALA A 833 10.46 -20.25 12.89
N GLY A 834 9.91 -19.24 12.22
CA GLY A 834 10.60 -17.98 11.90
C GLY A 834 11.69 -18.11 10.84
N LEU A 835 11.72 -19.21 10.07
CA LEU A 835 12.78 -19.46 9.08
C LEU A 835 12.50 -18.76 7.75
N THR A 836 11.26 -18.85 7.29
CA THR A 836 10.83 -18.26 6.01
C THR A 836 9.73 -17.23 6.25
N ARG A 837 9.59 -16.29 5.32
CA ARG A 837 8.51 -15.32 5.29
C ARG A 837 7.86 -15.32 3.92
N ARG A 838 6.58 -14.99 3.87
CA ARG A 838 5.88 -14.79 2.61
C ARG A 838 6.49 -13.61 1.85
N PRO A 839 6.73 -13.72 0.53
CA PRO A 839 7.18 -12.59 -0.29
C PRO A 839 6.17 -11.47 -0.25
N VAL A 840 6.66 -10.23 -0.33
CA VAL A 840 5.81 -9.08 -0.05
C VAL A 840 5.29 -8.43 -1.34
N PRO A 841 3.97 -8.13 -1.45
CA PRO A 841 3.42 -7.43 -2.61
C PRO A 841 4.16 -6.12 -2.91
N GLY A 842 4.48 -5.91 -4.19
CA GLY A 842 5.21 -4.72 -4.65
C GLY A 842 6.72 -4.74 -4.41
N SER A 843 7.27 -5.75 -3.72
CA SER A 843 8.72 -5.95 -3.61
C SER A 843 9.26 -6.70 -4.84
N THR A 844 10.51 -6.40 -5.20
CA THR A 844 11.22 -7.13 -6.26
C THR A 844 11.62 -8.53 -5.81
N LEU A 845 11.88 -9.45 -6.75
CA LEU A 845 12.44 -10.77 -6.41
C LEU A 845 13.78 -10.59 -5.67
N ARG A 846 14.63 -9.70 -6.17
CA ARG A 846 15.90 -9.32 -5.53
C ARG A 846 15.71 -8.85 -4.08
N GLY A 847 14.72 -7.99 -3.82
CA GLY A 847 14.38 -7.52 -2.48
C GLY A 847 13.86 -8.63 -1.55
N ASN A 848 13.03 -9.54 -2.08
CA ASN A 848 12.54 -10.69 -1.31
C ASN A 848 13.66 -11.66 -0.91
N LEU A 849 14.75 -11.72 -1.71
CA LEU A 849 15.96 -12.50 -1.42
C LEU A 849 17.01 -11.76 -0.57
N GLY A 850 16.77 -10.50 -0.20
CA GLY A 850 17.73 -9.70 0.58
C GLY A 850 18.94 -9.21 -0.22
N LEU A 851 18.89 -9.31 -1.55
CA LEU A 851 19.94 -8.84 -2.44
C LEU A 851 19.81 -7.33 -2.67
N GLN A 852 20.95 -6.63 -2.72
CA GLN A 852 21.00 -5.20 -3.05
C GLN A 852 20.73 -4.98 -4.54
N ARG A 853 20.07 -3.86 -4.87
CA ARG A 853 19.93 -3.41 -6.27
C ARG A 853 21.31 -3.06 -6.83
N PRO A 854 21.75 -3.68 -7.95
CA PRO A 854 23.10 -3.47 -8.46
C PRO A 854 23.29 -2.04 -8.98
N ALA A 855 24.44 -1.45 -8.66
CA ALA A 855 24.86 -0.20 -9.28
C ALA A 855 25.02 -0.39 -10.79
N ASN A 856 24.67 0.62 -11.58
CA ASN A 856 24.87 0.54 -13.02
C ASN A 856 26.37 0.57 -13.33
N ARG A 857 26.88 -0.43 -14.06
CA ARG A 857 28.32 -0.52 -14.35
C ARG A 857 28.89 0.65 -15.16
N PHE A 858 28.07 1.37 -15.95
CA PHE A 858 28.55 2.43 -16.83
C PHE A 858 28.61 3.82 -16.16
N VAL A 859 27.92 4.03 -15.02
CA VAL A 859 27.83 5.32 -14.31
C VAL A 859 29.18 5.79 -13.72
N HIS A 860 30.14 4.88 -13.50
CA HIS A 860 31.46 5.20 -12.93
C HIS A 860 32.61 5.22 -13.96
N SER A 861 32.31 5.21 -15.25
CA SER A 861 33.31 5.12 -16.33
C SER A 861 33.71 6.47 -16.93
N SER A 862 33.34 7.60 -16.32
CA SER A 862 33.59 8.97 -16.83
C SER A 862 34.67 9.70 -16.06
#